data_AF-A0A966ATG9-F1
#
_entry.id   AF-A0A966ATG9-F1
#
_cell.length_a   1.000
_cell.length_b   1.000
_cell.length_c   1.000
_cell.angle_alpha   90.00
_cell.angle_beta   90.00
_cell.angle_gamma   90.00
#
_symmetry.space_group_name_H-M   'P 1'
#
loop_
_entity.id
_entity.type
_entity.pdbx_description
1 polymer ?
#
loop_
_entity_poly.entity_id
_entity_poly.type
_entity_poly.pdbx_seq_one_letter_code
_entity_poly.pdbx_strand_id
1 'polypeptide(L)'
;MRLILLWFLLGALPLFAAEREQPVQVFILAGQSNMEGKGAVNTLPHLGDDPEYGHLLAEIKNADGSWRVRDDVFVDNLGHDGPLTVGFGSRGDSHGEKIGPELGIGNVLGDAIDAPVLLIKTAWGGKDVANNFQSPSKGGPGDAYSMMLENVDRVLSDIGAVVPDYKGQGFEIRGFIWFQGWNDMINNEKTAAYADNLTAFIDDIREHWKVEKLPVVIGELGSGGHKTSRGIELFRAAQRQIAAVDRFSGNVRVVDTAGYWDWHADRLFRLNAWKSEDPVEKQRFYNVACDRPYHYLGSGKIFYLMGWAMGHGMTSLLGLAELPERKVTGKGAYQFAHRSVYVPPAVQENISGAHGGFAVDRISEGGDGSTWFCLKGVGLIRIDSEMTQMEVIGGDPAIVNANMHNTTILRAEKKRLLILPSDEAQKVFVCSDSGEIIRVFDNPYATDKGATEAFRVCDVEIVDGFLYATNGYANNVVFVADPLHGVDGNPEKGAWSPFTFGGSGTAHGKFGTAHGITRIPGTNAFTVADRANARLETYLVGGQYLGGINFEPGTMPCDVDYVDRVAVVGCLKGAGGKTPAPIHILEEGNLVSTLRLQEDLGLEGWTHVHNAAVRRIAPKGKLGMPRLMIIASGWNPGRIAILEQIINVK
;
A
#
# COMPACT_ATOMS: atom_id res chain seq x y z
N MET A 1 -74.64 49.20 37.19
CA MET A 1 -73.78 48.91 38.36
C MET A 1 -72.63 48.04 37.87
N ARG A 2 -71.40 48.57 37.77
CA ARG A 2 -70.23 47.86 37.23
C ARG A 2 -69.61 46.99 38.33
N LEU A 3 -69.46 45.69 38.07
CA LEU A 3 -68.66 44.77 38.90
C LEU A 3 -67.17 44.88 38.54
N ILE A 4 -66.33 44.91 39.56
CA ILE A 4 -64.87 44.82 39.50
C ILE A 4 -64.50 43.34 39.69
N LEU A 5 -63.75 42.75 38.75
CA LEU A 5 -63.06 41.47 38.93
C LEU A 5 -61.55 41.74 38.94
N LEU A 6 -60.90 41.48 40.08
CA LEU A 6 -59.45 41.40 40.19
C LEU A 6 -58.96 40.04 39.67
N TRP A 7 -58.04 40.06 38.71
CA TRP A 7 -57.28 38.89 38.26
C TRP A 7 -55.97 38.79 39.05
N PHE A 8 -55.72 37.62 39.65
CA PHE A 8 -54.41 37.24 40.19
C PHE A 8 -53.51 36.75 39.06
N LEU A 9 -52.35 37.38 38.86
CA LEU A 9 -51.26 36.85 38.04
C LEU A 9 -50.52 35.75 38.82
N LEU A 10 -50.56 34.50 38.33
CA LEU A 10 -49.55 33.49 38.64
C LEU A 10 -48.51 33.50 37.50
N GLY A 11 -47.29 33.93 37.81
CA GLY A 11 -46.15 33.80 36.90
C GLY A 11 -45.62 32.37 36.90
N ALA A 12 -45.59 31.74 35.72
CA ALA A 12 -44.88 30.49 35.50
C ALA A 12 -43.38 30.78 35.31
N LEU A 13 -42.54 30.29 36.22
CA LEU A 13 -41.09 30.23 36.02
C LEU A 13 -40.75 29.00 35.17
N PRO A 14 -39.87 29.12 34.16
CA PRO A 14 -39.39 27.97 33.41
C PRO A 14 -38.50 27.11 34.32
N LEU A 15 -38.86 25.83 34.48
CA LEU A 15 -37.98 24.83 35.09
C LEU A 15 -36.88 24.52 34.06
N PHE A 16 -35.68 25.06 34.28
CA PHE A 16 -34.49 24.55 33.58
C PHE A 16 -34.15 23.19 34.19
N ALA A 17 -34.35 22.11 33.43
CA ALA A 17 -33.76 20.83 33.78
C ALA A 17 -32.24 20.96 33.67
N ALA A 18 -31.51 20.71 34.76
CA ALA A 18 -30.07 20.61 34.72
C ALA A 18 -29.69 19.46 33.77
N GLU A 19 -28.87 19.76 32.76
CA GLU A 19 -28.30 18.77 31.86
C GLU A 19 -27.48 17.78 32.71
N ARG A 20 -27.87 16.50 32.74
CA ARG A 20 -27.09 15.48 33.43
C ARG A 20 -25.83 15.23 32.62
N GLU A 21 -24.66 15.46 33.21
CA GLU A 21 -23.37 15.10 32.61
C GLU A 21 -23.37 13.62 32.21
N GLN A 22 -22.92 13.31 30.99
CA GLN A 22 -22.90 11.95 30.47
C GLN A 22 -21.87 11.08 31.19
N PRO A 23 -22.12 9.76 31.39
CA PRO A 23 -21.14 8.85 31.96
C PRO A 23 -19.84 8.82 31.16
N VAL A 24 -18.71 8.68 31.85
CA VAL A 24 -17.39 8.51 31.21
C VAL A 24 -17.37 7.21 30.42
N GLN A 25 -16.95 7.28 29.15
CA GLN A 25 -16.88 6.14 28.24
C GLN A 25 -15.49 5.50 28.33
N VAL A 26 -15.41 4.35 28.99
CA VAL A 26 -14.14 3.67 29.33
C VAL A 26 -13.77 2.62 28.29
N PHE A 27 -12.53 2.67 27.82
CA PHE A 27 -11.93 1.68 26.92
C PHE A 27 -10.65 1.14 27.53
N ILE A 28 -10.49 -0.18 27.51
CA ILE A 28 -9.34 -0.87 28.10
C ILE A 28 -8.38 -1.28 27.00
N LEU A 29 -7.12 -0.87 27.11
CA LEU A 29 -6.06 -1.10 26.14
C LEU A 29 -5.03 -2.05 26.75
N ALA A 30 -5.01 -3.31 26.33
CA ALA A 30 -4.19 -4.35 26.94
C ALA A 30 -3.34 -5.11 25.92
N GLY A 31 -2.25 -5.71 26.40
CA GLY A 31 -1.39 -6.55 25.60
C GLY A 31 0.07 -6.50 26.03
N GLN A 32 0.98 -6.47 25.06
CA GLN A 32 2.42 -6.48 25.32
C GLN A 32 3.12 -5.16 24.93
N SER A 33 4.44 -5.20 24.69
CA SER A 33 5.27 -4.04 24.32
C SER A 33 4.73 -3.17 23.17
N ASN A 34 4.00 -3.76 22.22
CA ASN A 34 3.41 -3.01 21.11
C ASN A 34 2.07 -2.33 21.46
N MET A 35 1.36 -2.79 22.50
CA MET A 35 0.31 -1.99 23.12
C MET A 35 0.93 -0.92 24.03
N GLU A 36 1.93 -1.30 24.84
CA GLU A 36 2.70 -0.39 25.70
C GLU A 36 3.25 0.82 24.92
N GLY A 37 3.73 0.60 23.70
CA GLY A 37 4.06 1.66 22.75
C GLY A 37 5.55 1.94 22.64
N LYS A 38 6.13 1.62 21.47
CA LYS A 38 7.56 1.82 21.17
C LYS A 38 7.79 2.83 20.05
N GLY A 39 6.73 3.45 19.54
CA GLY A 39 6.82 4.44 18.46
C GLY A 39 7.41 5.74 18.98
N ALA A 40 8.55 6.18 18.47
CA ALA A 40 9.16 7.43 18.95
C ALA A 40 8.46 8.66 18.37
N VAL A 41 8.16 9.64 19.23
CA VAL A 41 7.44 10.87 18.85
C VAL A 41 8.16 11.64 17.75
N ASN A 42 9.50 11.65 17.77
CA ASN A 42 10.31 12.33 16.75
C ASN A 42 10.19 11.70 15.34
N THR A 43 9.69 10.46 15.23
CA THR A 43 9.47 9.77 13.95
C THR A 43 8.04 9.95 13.41
N LEU A 44 7.11 10.42 14.25
CA LEU A 44 5.70 10.59 13.89
C LEU A 44 5.46 11.61 12.75
N PRO A 45 6.25 12.69 12.57
CA PRO A 45 6.13 13.57 11.40
C PRO A 45 6.25 12.84 10.06
N HIS A 46 6.94 11.68 9.99
CA HIS A 46 7.03 10.87 8.79
C HIS A 46 5.66 10.35 8.29
N LEU A 47 4.63 10.38 9.14
CA LEU A 47 3.25 10.11 8.71
C LEU A 47 2.85 11.01 7.54
N GLY A 48 3.25 12.29 7.54
CA GLY A 48 2.90 13.26 6.50
C GLY A 48 3.40 12.89 5.10
N ASP A 49 4.44 12.04 5.01
CA ASP A 49 4.99 11.55 3.74
C ASP A 49 4.20 10.36 3.18
N ASP A 50 3.20 9.84 3.92
CA ASP A 50 2.39 8.72 3.46
C ASP A 50 1.39 9.15 2.37
N PRO A 51 1.41 8.51 1.20
CA PRO A 51 0.56 8.92 0.08
C PRO A 51 -0.94 8.68 0.32
N GLU A 52 -1.30 7.76 1.21
CA GLU A 52 -2.69 7.43 1.52
C GLU A 52 -3.15 8.11 2.81
N TYR A 53 -2.31 8.09 3.85
CA TYR A 53 -2.68 8.50 5.20
C TYR A 53 -1.99 9.78 5.70
N GLY A 54 -1.19 10.47 4.87
CA GLY A 54 -0.43 11.64 5.32
C GLY A 54 -1.29 12.80 5.81
N HIS A 55 -2.53 12.89 5.32
CA HIS A 55 -3.51 13.86 5.78
C HIS A 55 -3.84 13.74 7.27
N LEU A 56 -3.72 12.53 7.87
CA LEU A 56 -4.02 12.30 9.28
C LEU A 56 -3.02 12.99 10.23
N LEU A 57 -1.83 13.39 9.75
CA LEU A 57 -0.88 14.16 10.56
C LEU A 57 -1.49 15.50 11.04
N ALA A 58 -2.38 16.10 10.24
CA ALA A 58 -3.05 17.34 10.58
C ALA A 58 -4.04 17.19 11.75
N GLU A 59 -4.56 15.99 12.00
CA GLU A 59 -5.52 15.72 13.09
C GLU A 59 -4.85 15.78 14.47
N ILE A 60 -3.55 15.51 14.51
CA ILE A 60 -2.73 15.43 15.73
C ILE A 60 -1.75 16.60 15.89
N LYS A 61 -1.83 17.61 15.03
CA LYS A 61 -1.00 18.82 15.05
C LYS A 61 -1.87 20.06 15.15
N ASN A 62 -1.43 21.02 15.97
CA ASN A 62 -1.96 22.37 15.93
C ASN A 62 -1.38 23.14 14.73
N ALA A 63 -1.99 24.26 14.36
CA ALA A 63 -1.55 25.11 13.26
C ALA A 63 -0.12 25.69 13.47
N ASP A 64 0.34 25.80 14.71
CA ASP A 64 1.69 26.22 15.08
C ASP A 64 2.74 25.09 15.04
N GLY A 65 2.32 23.87 14.69
CA GLY A 65 3.17 22.68 14.63
C GLY A 65 3.38 21.97 15.97
N SER A 66 2.79 22.44 17.08
CA SER A 66 2.77 21.71 18.34
C SER A 66 1.85 20.48 18.27
N TRP A 67 2.11 19.47 19.10
CA TRP A 67 1.22 18.30 19.18
C TRP A 67 -0.10 18.70 19.84
N ARG A 68 -1.21 18.25 19.24
CA ARG A 68 -2.54 18.52 19.77
C ARG A 68 -2.73 17.81 21.10
N VAL A 69 -3.36 18.50 22.05
CA VAL A 69 -3.83 17.95 23.32
C VAL A 69 -5.35 17.94 23.26
N ARG A 70 -5.97 16.78 23.50
CA ARG A 70 -7.41 16.62 23.57
C ARG A 70 -7.88 16.74 25.01
N ASP A 71 -8.90 17.54 25.25
CA ASP A 71 -9.54 17.72 26.56
C ASP A 71 -10.82 16.90 26.73
N ASP A 72 -11.20 16.13 25.71
CA ASP A 72 -12.35 15.21 25.68
C ASP A 72 -11.95 13.73 25.82
N VAL A 73 -10.66 13.42 25.68
CA VAL A 73 -10.11 12.06 25.80
C VAL A 73 -8.97 12.06 26.81
N PHE A 74 -9.02 11.13 27.76
CA PHE A 74 -8.05 10.98 28.84
C PHE A 74 -7.40 9.60 28.80
N VAL A 75 -6.18 9.49 29.30
CA VAL A 75 -5.42 8.25 29.36
C VAL A 75 -4.95 8.03 30.79
N ASP A 76 -5.08 6.80 31.31
CA ASP A 76 -4.25 6.28 32.41
C ASP A 76 -3.34 5.19 31.82
N ASN A 77 -2.04 5.36 31.94
CA ASN A 77 -1.05 4.33 31.62
C ASN A 77 -0.31 3.94 32.89
N LEU A 78 -0.94 3.06 33.70
CA LEU A 78 -0.38 2.54 34.95
C LEU A 78 0.01 3.68 35.92
N GLY A 79 -0.86 4.69 36.05
CA GLY A 79 -0.65 5.87 36.90
C GLY A 79 0.15 7.01 36.27
N HIS A 80 0.54 6.92 34.99
CA HIS A 80 0.88 8.10 34.20
C HIS A 80 -0.37 8.52 33.41
N ASP A 81 -1.00 9.60 33.84
CA ASP A 81 -2.31 10.01 33.35
C ASP A 81 -2.36 11.45 32.83
N GLY A 82 -3.40 11.75 32.05
CA GLY A 82 -3.69 13.09 31.54
C GLY A 82 -4.53 13.12 30.26
N PRO A 83 -4.77 14.32 29.72
CA PRO A 83 -5.43 14.51 28.43
C PRO A 83 -4.63 13.84 27.30
N LEU A 84 -5.33 13.28 26.30
CA LEU A 84 -4.70 12.55 25.20
C LEU A 84 -3.79 13.49 24.39
N THR A 85 -2.52 13.09 24.34
CA THR A 85 -1.47 13.69 23.51
C THR A 85 -0.37 12.65 23.28
N VAL A 86 0.74 13.03 22.66
CA VAL A 86 1.94 12.20 22.57
C VAL A 86 2.54 11.93 23.97
N GLY A 87 3.29 10.84 24.14
CA GLY A 87 4.04 10.58 25.39
C GLY A 87 3.45 9.50 26.30
N PHE A 88 2.28 8.93 25.97
CA PHE A 88 1.68 7.81 26.71
C PHE A 88 2.18 6.42 26.26
N GLY A 89 3.25 6.36 25.48
CA GLY A 89 3.96 5.11 25.18
C GLY A 89 4.79 4.61 26.36
N SER A 90 5.69 3.67 26.07
CA SER A 90 6.69 3.21 27.03
C SER A 90 7.65 4.32 27.44
N ARG A 91 8.35 4.11 28.56
CA ARG A 91 9.34 5.07 29.07
C ARG A 91 10.31 5.48 27.96
N GLY A 92 10.48 6.79 27.80
CA GLY A 92 11.38 7.36 26.81
C GLY A 92 12.83 6.88 26.96
N ASP A 93 13.54 6.89 25.85
CA ASP A 93 14.94 6.49 25.74
C ASP A 93 15.76 7.59 25.02
N SER A 94 16.92 7.26 24.46
CA SER A 94 17.74 8.19 23.67
C SER A 94 17.03 8.79 22.45
N HIS A 95 15.86 8.27 22.08
CA HIS A 95 15.02 8.75 20.98
C HIS A 95 13.80 9.52 21.47
N GLY A 96 13.75 9.89 22.77
CA GLY A 96 12.73 10.71 23.37
C GLY A 96 11.47 9.94 23.78
N GLU A 97 10.39 10.69 23.95
CA GLU A 97 9.07 10.18 24.32
C GLU A 97 8.52 9.20 23.28
N LYS A 98 7.63 8.32 23.73
CA LYS A 98 7.03 7.29 22.90
C LYS A 98 5.52 7.46 22.84
N ILE A 99 4.95 6.87 21.80
CA ILE A 99 3.54 6.58 21.64
C ILE A 99 3.35 5.08 21.45
N GLY A 100 2.20 4.59 21.88
CA GLY A 100 1.63 3.35 21.38
C GLY A 100 0.46 3.63 20.44
N PRO A 101 -0.39 2.62 20.22
CA PRO A 101 -1.60 2.79 19.43
C PRO A 101 -2.66 3.66 20.13
N GLU A 102 -2.49 4.00 21.42
CA GLU A 102 -3.45 4.82 22.17
C GLU A 102 -3.70 6.18 21.51
N LEU A 103 -2.68 6.78 20.89
CA LEU A 103 -2.85 8.07 20.23
C LEU A 103 -3.83 7.99 19.06
N GLY A 104 -3.70 6.97 18.21
CA GLY A 104 -4.62 6.75 17.10
C GLY A 104 -6.01 6.29 17.56
N ILE A 105 -6.06 5.37 18.53
CA ILE A 105 -7.32 4.88 19.13
C ILE A 105 -8.10 6.04 19.73
N GLY A 106 -7.45 6.85 20.56
CA GLY A 106 -8.10 7.93 21.29
C GLY A 106 -8.62 9.04 20.39
N ASN A 107 -7.89 9.39 19.31
CA ASN A 107 -8.40 10.37 18.34
C ASN A 107 -9.68 9.90 17.67
N VAL A 108 -9.69 8.64 17.19
CA VAL A 108 -10.89 8.08 16.53
C VAL A 108 -12.07 7.97 17.50
N LEU A 109 -11.84 7.54 18.73
CA LEU A 109 -12.91 7.42 19.73
C LEU A 109 -13.45 8.78 20.15
N GLY A 110 -12.58 9.77 20.39
CA GLY A 110 -13.01 11.12 20.75
C GLY A 110 -13.80 11.81 19.64
N ASP A 111 -13.46 11.58 18.37
CA ASP A 111 -14.23 12.14 17.26
C ASP A 111 -15.60 11.49 17.08
N ALA A 112 -15.77 10.25 17.53
CA ALA A 112 -17.00 9.47 17.37
C ALA A 112 -17.94 9.54 18.59
N ILE A 113 -17.49 10.04 19.74
CA ILE A 113 -18.19 9.96 21.01
C ILE A 113 -18.34 11.37 21.60
N ASP A 114 -19.57 11.84 21.72
CA ASP A 114 -19.92 13.13 22.35
C ASP A 114 -20.06 12.98 23.89
N ALA A 115 -19.00 12.45 24.52
CA ALA A 115 -18.88 12.24 25.96
C ALA A 115 -17.39 12.07 26.35
N PRO A 116 -17.00 12.34 27.61
CA PRO A 116 -15.62 12.11 28.06
C PRO A 116 -15.19 10.66 27.83
N VAL A 117 -14.08 10.46 27.13
CA VAL A 117 -13.50 9.14 26.87
C VAL A 117 -12.32 8.90 27.81
N LEU A 118 -12.25 7.74 28.45
CA LEU A 118 -11.11 7.32 29.26
C LEU A 118 -10.48 6.05 28.69
N LEU A 119 -9.21 6.13 28.33
CA LEU A 119 -8.38 5.00 27.91
C LEU A 119 -7.59 4.48 29.12
N ILE A 120 -7.90 3.27 29.59
CA ILE A 120 -7.13 2.61 30.65
C ILE A 120 -6.16 1.64 29.99
N LYS A 121 -4.88 1.98 30.02
CA LYS A 121 -3.81 1.23 29.37
C LYS A 121 -3.08 0.35 30.38
N THR A 122 -2.99 -0.93 30.04
CA THR A 122 -2.51 -1.99 30.91
C THR A 122 -1.74 -3.04 30.10
N ALA A 123 -0.51 -2.69 29.75
CA ALA A 123 0.31 -3.48 28.84
C ALA A 123 1.77 -3.52 29.30
N TRP A 124 2.42 -4.67 29.09
CA TRP A 124 3.80 -4.89 29.52
C TRP A 124 4.60 -5.68 28.49
N GLY A 125 5.85 -5.29 28.24
CA GLY A 125 6.76 -6.05 27.40
C GLY A 125 6.90 -7.54 27.79
N GLY A 126 7.01 -8.40 26.77
CA GLY A 126 7.37 -9.80 26.94
C GLY A 126 6.28 -10.72 27.50
N LYS A 127 5.01 -10.32 27.46
CA LYS A 127 3.89 -11.12 27.97
C LYS A 127 3.21 -11.97 26.88
N ASP A 128 2.77 -13.15 27.27
CA ASP A 128 2.01 -14.09 26.43
C ASP A 128 0.59 -14.37 26.96
N VAL A 129 -0.31 -14.81 26.09
CA VAL A 129 -1.67 -15.21 26.50
C VAL A 129 -1.69 -16.61 27.10
N ALA A 130 -0.74 -17.46 26.71
CA ALA A 130 -0.67 -18.84 27.19
C ALA A 130 -0.32 -18.97 28.69
N ASN A 131 0.43 -18.03 29.28
CA ASN A 131 0.87 -18.10 30.68
C ASN A 131 0.63 -16.77 31.42
N ASN A 132 1.13 -15.65 30.92
CA ASN A 132 1.09 -14.39 31.69
C ASN A 132 -0.31 -13.79 31.78
N PHE A 133 -1.04 -13.81 30.66
CA PHE A 133 -2.45 -13.46 30.59
C PHE A 133 -3.35 -14.71 30.61
N GLN A 134 -2.84 -15.86 31.08
CA GLN A 134 -3.63 -17.08 31.15
C GLN A 134 -4.86 -16.85 32.02
N SER A 135 -6.03 -17.06 31.44
CA SER A 135 -7.28 -16.75 32.11
C SER A 135 -7.63 -17.80 33.18
N PRO A 136 -8.44 -17.46 34.20
CA PRO A 136 -8.90 -18.43 35.21
C PRO A 136 -9.48 -19.72 34.61
N SER A 137 -10.30 -19.61 33.56
CA SER A 137 -10.92 -20.76 32.88
C SER A 137 -9.94 -21.64 32.12
N LYS A 138 -8.69 -21.19 31.93
CA LYS A 138 -7.59 -21.98 31.32
C LYS A 138 -6.54 -22.43 32.34
N GLY A 139 -6.82 -22.34 33.64
CA GLY A 139 -5.92 -22.74 34.72
C GLY A 139 -5.05 -21.62 35.28
N GLY A 140 -5.35 -20.36 34.93
CA GLY A 140 -4.77 -19.16 35.55
C GLY A 140 -5.45 -18.79 36.89
N PRO A 141 -5.44 -17.51 37.30
CA PRO A 141 -4.98 -16.35 36.54
C PRO A 141 -3.46 -16.23 36.48
N GLY A 142 -2.94 -15.87 35.30
CA GLY A 142 -1.55 -15.45 35.13
C GLY A 142 -1.26 -14.11 35.83
N ASP A 143 0.02 -13.80 36.03
CA ASP A 143 0.49 -12.58 36.71
C ASP A 143 -0.02 -11.30 36.02
N ALA A 144 0.14 -11.21 34.70
CA ALA A 144 -0.29 -10.04 33.94
C ALA A 144 -1.82 -9.93 33.84
N TYR A 145 -2.54 -11.07 33.87
CA TYR A 145 -4.01 -11.07 33.96
C TYR A 145 -4.48 -10.40 35.25
N SER A 146 -3.94 -10.81 36.40
CA SER A 146 -4.30 -10.24 37.69
C SER A 146 -3.93 -8.75 37.78
N MET A 147 -2.71 -8.39 37.36
CA MET A 147 -2.27 -6.99 37.32
C MET A 147 -3.15 -6.11 36.43
N MET A 148 -3.68 -6.66 35.34
CA MET A 148 -4.59 -5.95 34.44
C MET A 148 -5.89 -5.61 35.14
N LEU A 149 -6.53 -6.61 35.77
CA LEU A 149 -7.78 -6.40 36.49
C LEU A 149 -7.59 -5.42 37.66
N GLU A 150 -6.51 -5.59 38.43
CA GLU A 150 -6.18 -4.68 39.54
C GLU A 150 -6.00 -3.23 39.08
N ASN A 151 -5.28 -3.00 37.97
CA ASN A 151 -5.09 -1.63 37.48
C ASN A 151 -6.40 -1.02 36.97
N VAL A 152 -7.19 -1.78 36.19
CA VAL A 152 -8.46 -1.30 35.67
C VAL A 152 -9.42 -0.98 36.82
N ASP A 153 -9.58 -1.90 37.77
CA ASP A 153 -10.50 -1.72 38.89
C ASP A 153 -10.06 -0.56 39.79
N ARG A 154 -8.75 -0.36 39.97
CA ARG A 154 -8.20 0.82 40.66
C ARG A 154 -8.63 2.12 39.99
N VAL A 155 -8.43 2.26 38.68
CA VAL A 155 -8.79 3.48 37.95
C VAL A 155 -10.30 3.71 37.96
N LEU A 156 -11.10 2.66 37.76
CA LEU A 156 -12.56 2.73 37.81
C LEU A 156 -13.09 3.14 39.19
N SER A 157 -12.37 2.81 40.27
CA SER A 157 -12.74 3.22 41.63
C SER A 157 -12.49 4.70 41.93
N ASP A 158 -11.65 5.37 41.14
CA ASP A 158 -11.26 6.77 41.32
C ASP A 158 -11.06 7.51 39.98
N ILE A 159 -12.10 7.53 39.15
CA ILE A 159 -12.07 8.17 37.82
C ILE A 159 -11.75 9.66 37.92
N GLY A 160 -12.16 10.33 39.00
CA GLY A 160 -11.91 11.77 39.19
C GLY A 160 -10.43 12.13 39.40
N ALA A 161 -9.57 11.14 39.67
CA ALA A 161 -8.13 11.35 39.67
C ALA A 161 -7.55 11.55 38.26
N VAL A 162 -8.22 11.02 37.23
CA VAL A 162 -7.74 11.02 35.83
C VAL A 162 -8.56 11.95 34.95
N VAL A 163 -9.88 11.97 35.13
CA VAL A 163 -10.82 12.76 34.32
C VAL A 163 -11.20 14.03 35.09
N PRO A 164 -10.78 15.22 34.63
CA PRO A 164 -11.16 16.50 35.22
C PRO A 164 -12.69 16.66 35.28
N ASP A 165 -13.14 17.42 36.27
CA ASP A 165 -14.56 17.74 36.47
C ASP A 165 -15.51 16.53 36.64
N TYR A 166 -14.99 15.35 36.96
CA TYR A 166 -15.80 14.20 37.35
C TYR A 166 -16.56 14.47 38.66
N LYS A 167 -17.89 14.53 38.59
CA LYS A 167 -18.83 14.81 39.69
C LYS A 167 -19.60 13.56 40.13
N GLY A 168 -19.12 12.37 39.77
CA GLY A 168 -19.81 11.12 40.08
C GLY A 168 -20.92 10.76 39.10
N GLN A 169 -20.86 11.26 37.86
CA GLN A 169 -21.79 10.93 36.77
C GLN A 169 -21.72 9.46 36.30
N GLY A 170 -20.80 8.67 36.85
CA GLY A 170 -20.63 7.25 36.56
C GLY A 170 -19.78 7.00 35.30
N PHE A 171 -19.65 5.73 34.95
CA PHE A 171 -18.88 5.27 33.80
C PHE A 171 -19.52 4.06 33.14
N GLU A 172 -19.16 3.83 31.87
CA GLU A 172 -19.50 2.63 31.12
C GLU A 172 -18.23 2.03 30.53
N ILE A 173 -17.98 0.74 30.75
CA ILE A 173 -16.92 0.02 30.02
C ILE A 173 -17.46 -0.34 28.64
N ARG A 174 -16.97 0.36 27.61
CA ARG A 174 -17.50 0.33 26.25
C ARG A 174 -16.73 -0.57 25.32
N GLY A 175 -15.48 -0.89 25.63
CA GLY A 175 -14.69 -1.76 24.76
C GLY A 175 -13.35 -2.18 25.34
N PHE A 176 -12.84 -3.27 24.78
CA PHE A 176 -11.52 -3.81 25.06
C PHE A 176 -10.71 -3.90 23.76
N ILE A 177 -9.50 -3.38 23.78
CA ILE A 177 -8.58 -3.38 22.62
C ILE A 177 -7.34 -4.16 23.02
N TRP A 178 -7.11 -5.26 22.32
CA TRP A 178 -6.04 -6.21 22.57
C TRP A 178 -4.97 -6.11 21.49
N PHE A 179 -3.72 -5.86 21.89
CA PHE A 179 -2.60 -5.94 20.95
C PHE A 179 -1.41 -6.70 21.52
N GLN A 180 -1.40 -8.00 21.22
CA GLN A 180 -0.41 -8.95 21.69
C GLN A 180 -0.23 -10.08 20.67
N GLY A 181 0.95 -10.71 20.70
CA GLY A 181 1.11 -11.99 20.02
C GLY A 181 2.54 -12.46 19.77
N TRP A 182 3.53 -11.57 19.88
CA TRP A 182 4.92 -11.93 19.55
C TRP A 182 5.44 -13.12 20.36
N ASN A 183 5.16 -13.15 21.67
CA ASN A 183 5.68 -14.18 22.57
C ASN A 183 4.96 -15.54 22.43
N ASP A 184 3.72 -15.55 21.97
CA ASP A 184 3.02 -16.78 21.57
C ASP A 184 3.47 -17.23 20.17
N MET A 185 3.72 -16.30 19.25
CA MET A 185 4.16 -16.56 17.88
C MET A 185 5.50 -17.30 17.80
N ILE A 186 6.45 -16.97 18.68
CA ILE A 186 7.77 -17.62 18.69
C ILE A 186 7.76 -19.06 19.26
N ASN A 187 6.60 -19.57 19.70
CA ASN A 187 6.43 -20.92 20.20
C ASN A 187 5.26 -21.63 19.49
N ASN A 188 5.53 -22.75 18.83
CA ASN A 188 4.53 -23.46 18.02
C ASN A 188 3.34 -23.98 18.85
N GLU A 189 3.56 -24.44 20.08
CA GLU A 189 2.49 -24.94 20.95
C GLU A 189 1.58 -23.79 21.40
N LYS A 190 2.17 -22.65 21.78
CA LYS A 190 1.41 -21.44 22.13
C LYS A 190 0.64 -20.89 20.94
N THR A 191 1.25 -20.88 19.76
CA THR A 191 0.58 -20.49 18.50
C THR A 191 -0.63 -21.37 18.22
N ALA A 192 -0.50 -22.70 18.37
CA ALA A 192 -1.60 -23.62 18.15
C ALA A 192 -2.74 -23.46 19.17
N ALA A 193 -2.42 -23.12 20.42
CA ALA A 193 -3.39 -22.90 21.49
C ALA A 193 -3.94 -21.46 21.54
N TYR A 194 -3.43 -20.54 20.71
CA TYR A 194 -3.69 -19.10 20.86
C TYR A 194 -5.17 -18.76 20.80
N ALA A 195 -5.89 -19.28 19.79
CA ALA A 195 -7.29 -18.97 19.59
C ALA A 195 -8.16 -19.44 20.78
N ASP A 196 -7.89 -20.63 21.30
CA ASP A 196 -8.58 -21.21 22.45
C ASP A 196 -8.30 -20.40 23.75
N ASN A 197 -7.03 -20.07 24.00
CA ASN A 197 -6.64 -19.27 25.16
C ASN A 197 -7.24 -17.86 25.13
N LEU A 198 -7.17 -17.17 23.99
CA LEU A 198 -7.72 -15.82 23.87
C LEU A 198 -9.25 -15.82 23.90
N THR A 199 -9.90 -16.88 23.41
CA THR A 199 -11.36 -17.06 23.53
C THR A 199 -11.79 -17.12 24.99
N ALA A 200 -11.15 -17.97 25.80
CA ALA A 200 -11.45 -18.06 27.23
C ALA A 200 -11.11 -16.77 27.99
N PHE A 201 -10.00 -16.11 27.63
CA PHE A 201 -9.65 -14.79 28.16
C PHE A 201 -10.77 -13.77 27.93
N ILE A 202 -11.33 -13.70 26.73
CA ILE A 202 -12.43 -12.77 26.41
C ILE A 202 -13.68 -13.07 27.24
N ASP A 203 -14.03 -14.34 27.42
CA ASP A 203 -15.18 -14.73 28.24
C ASP A 203 -14.96 -14.35 29.72
N ASP A 204 -13.77 -14.60 30.26
CA ASP A 204 -13.45 -14.34 31.67
C ASP A 204 -13.42 -12.83 32.00
N ILE A 205 -12.93 -11.96 31.09
CA ILE A 205 -12.96 -10.50 31.31
C ILE A 205 -14.39 -9.95 31.26
N ARG A 206 -15.27 -10.55 30.44
CA ARG A 206 -16.68 -10.16 30.38
C ARG A 206 -17.42 -10.53 31.66
N GLU A 207 -17.10 -11.69 32.23
CA GLU A 207 -17.63 -12.11 33.52
C GLU A 207 -17.14 -11.18 34.64
N HIS A 208 -15.84 -10.88 34.69
CA HIS A 208 -15.25 -10.02 35.74
C HIS A 208 -15.89 -8.63 35.78
N TRP A 209 -15.94 -7.94 34.64
CA TRP A 209 -16.54 -6.60 34.55
C TRP A 209 -18.06 -6.61 34.36
N LYS A 210 -18.69 -7.79 34.29
CA LYS A 210 -20.14 -7.98 34.12
C LYS A 210 -20.70 -7.29 32.87
N VAL A 211 -19.93 -7.31 31.78
CA VAL A 211 -20.30 -6.78 30.47
C VAL A 211 -20.37 -7.93 29.47
N GLU A 212 -21.49 -8.66 29.48
CA GLU A 212 -21.69 -9.92 28.72
C GLU A 212 -21.34 -9.79 27.22
N LYS A 213 -21.61 -8.62 26.64
CA LYS A 213 -21.32 -8.33 25.23
C LYS A 213 -20.27 -7.24 25.08
N LEU A 214 -19.24 -7.20 25.93
CA LEU A 214 -18.14 -6.25 25.76
C LEU A 214 -17.55 -6.35 24.35
N PRO A 215 -17.56 -5.28 23.54
CA PRO A 215 -16.89 -5.24 22.25
C PRO A 215 -15.39 -5.44 22.40
N VAL A 216 -14.81 -6.31 21.56
CA VAL A 216 -13.37 -6.59 21.59
C VAL A 216 -12.73 -6.38 20.22
N VAL A 217 -11.70 -5.53 20.16
CA VAL A 217 -10.86 -5.38 18.97
C VAL A 217 -9.52 -6.06 19.22
N ILE A 218 -9.07 -6.86 18.27
CA ILE A 218 -7.76 -7.53 18.30
C ILE A 218 -6.91 -6.97 17.16
N GLY A 219 -5.80 -6.31 17.49
CA GLY A 219 -4.77 -5.97 16.52
C GLY A 219 -4.02 -7.22 16.06
N GLU A 220 -4.15 -7.58 14.78
CA GLU A 220 -3.37 -8.67 14.20
C GLU A 220 -1.86 -8.34 14.25
N LEU A 221 -0.99 -9.34 14.36
CA LEU A 221 0.48 -9.16 14.38
C LEU A 221 1.01 -8.74 12.99
N GLY A 222 1.02 -7.44 12.70
CA GLY A 222 1.43 -6.84 11.42
C GLY A 222 2.95 -6.79 11.15
N SER A 223 3.80 -7.24 12.08
CA SER A 223 5.26 -7.12 11.92
C SER A 223 5.79 -7.75 10.62
N GLY A 224 6.66 -7.01 9.91
CA GLY A 224 7.20 -7.40 8.60
C GLY A 224 6.22 -7.19 7.43
N GLY A 225 5.05 -6.60 7.67
CA GLY A 225 4.04 -6.30 6.66
C GLY A 225 3.65 -7.54 5.86
N HIS A 226 3.69 -7.41 4.53
CA HIS A 226 3.43 -8.50 3.59
C HIS A 226 4.64 -9.41 3.33
N LYS A 227 5.87 -9.03 3.72
CA LYS A 227 7.09 -9.86 3.63
C LYS A 227 7.41 -10.55 4.96
N THR A 228 6.41 -11.15 5.56
CA THR A 228 6.56 -11.72 6.90
C THR A 228 7.14 -13.13 6.88
N SER A 229 7.53 -13.63 8.06
CA SER A 229 8.06 -14.99 8.21
C SER A 229 6.93 -16.01 8.28
N ARG A 230 7.24 -17.28 8.01
CA ARG A 230 6.27 -18.37 8.15
C ARG A 230 5.64 -18.47 9.54
N GLY A 231 6.41 -18.17 10.59
CA GLY A 231 5.90 -18.15 11.97
C GLY A 231 4.83 -17.07 12.17
N ILE A 232 5.06 -15.86 11.66
CA ILE A 232 4.07 -14.78 11.73
C ILE A 232 2.83 -15.11 10.89
N GLU A 233 2.98 -15.69 9.69
CA GLU A 233 1.83 -16.15 8.89
C GLU A 233 0.95 -17.15 9.63
N LEU A 234 1.56 -18.17 10.26
CA LEU A 234 0.84 -19.17 11.04
C LEU A 234 0.14 -18.53 12.23
N PHE A 235 0.81 -17.59 12.90
CA PHE A 235 0.24 -16.90 14.04
C PHE A 235 -0.92 -15.98 13.66
N ARG A 236 -0.83 -15.22 12.56
CA ARG A 236 -1.95 -14.44 12.02
C ARG A 236 -3.15 -15.33 11.73
N ALA A 237 -2.91 -16.51 11.14
CA ALA A 237 -3.97 -17.49 10.91
C ALA A 237 -4.61 -17.95 12.22
N ALA A 238 -3.84 -18.14 13.30
CA ALA A 238 -4.37 -18.45 14.63
C ALA A 238 -5.19 -17.29 15.22
N GLN A 239 -4.73 -16.03 15.11
CA GLN A 239 -5.49 -14.85 15.56
C GLN A 239 -6.84 -14.74 14.84
N ARG A 240 -6.87 -14.98 13.52
CA ARG A 240 -8.11 -14.92 12.72
C ARG A 240 -9.13 -16.00 13.07
N GLN A 241 -8.73 -17.11 13.68
CA GLN A 241 -9.68 -18.15 14.12
C GLN A 241 -10.66 -17.62 15.18
N ILE A 242 -10.31 -16.57 15.92
CA ILE A 242 -11.23 -15.92 16.87
C ILE A 242 -12.49 -15.39 16.16
N ALA A 243 -12.34 -14.88 14.94
CA ALA A 243 -13.48 -14.37 14.16
C ALA A 243 -14.47 -15.47 13.74
N ALA A 244 -14.06 -16.75 13.79
CA ALA A 244 -14.91 -17.90 13.50
C ALA A 244 -15.66 -18.45 14.73
N VAL A 245 -15.49 -17.84 15.91
CA VAL A 245 -16.21 -18.24 17.13
C VAL A 245 -17.63 -17.64 17.08
N ASP A 246 -18.66 -18.48 16.95
CA ASP A 246 -20.05 -18.03 16.71
C ASP A 246 -20.55 -16.96 17.70
N ARG A 247 -20.30 -17.15 19.00
CA ARG A 247 -20.74 -16.21 20.05
C ARG A 247 -20.04 -14.85 19.99
N PHE A 248 -18.98 -14.71 19.21
CA PHE A 248 -18.24 -13.47 19.00
C PHE A 248 -18.67 -12.72 17.74
N SER A 249 -19.54 -13.31 16.92
CA SER A 249 -20.04 -12.68 15.70
C SER A 249 -20.67 -11.32 15.98
N GLY A 250 -20.22 -10.29 15.25
CA GLY A 250 -20.65 -8.90 15.42
C GLY A 250 -20.17 -8.19 16.69
N ASN A 251 -19.35 -8.84 17.53
CA ASN A 251 -18.90 -8.27 18.81
C ASN A 251 -17.38 -8.40 19.06
N VAL A 252 -16.68 -9.23 18.30
CA VAL A 252 -15.22 -9.30 18.31
C VAL A 252 -14.71 -9.10 16.89
N ARG A 253 -13.70 -8.23 16.71
CA ARG A 253 -13.14 -7.90 15.41
C ARG A 253 -11.62 -8.01 15.43
N VAL A 254 -11.06 -8.74 14.47
CA VAL A 254 -9.62 -8.73 14.19
C VAL A 254 -9.34 -7.65 13.15
N VAL A 255 -8.40 -6.76 13.44
CA VAL A 255 -7.99 -5.64 12.58
C VAL A 255 -6.64 -5.97 11.96
N ASP A 256 -6.57 -5.97 10.63
CA ASP A 256 -5.32 -6.15 9.88
C ASP A 256 -4.43 -4.92 10.04
N THR A 257 -3.24 -5.12 10.60
CA THR A 257 -2.23 -4.06 10.79
C THR A 257 -1.05 -4.17 9.83
N ALA A 258 -0.96 -5.25 9.05
CA ALA A 258 0.18 -5.51 8.17
C ALA A 258 0.28 -4.50 7.01
N GLY A 259 -0.86 -3.93 6.61
CA GLY A 259 -0.94 -2.90 5.57
C GLY A 259 -0.26 -1.57 5.96
N TYR A 260 -0.05 -1.32 7.26
CA TYR A 260 0.58 -0.09 7.76
C TYR A 260 2.10 -0.21 7.93
N TRP A 261 2.70 -1.30 7.45
CA TRP A 261 4.14 -1.49 7.53
C TRP A 261 4.90 -0.48 6.68
N ASP A 262 5.87 0.21 7.28
CA ASP A 262 6.67 1.21 6.59
C ASP A 262 7.90 0.59 5.90
N TRP A 263 7.83 0.49 4.57
CA TRP A 263 8.92 -0.06 3.76
C TRP A 263 10.15 0.86 3.68
N HIS A 264 10.00 2.16 3.92
CA HIS A 264 11.12 3.08 3.98
C HIS A 264 11.94 2.87 5.24
N ALA A 265 11.29 2.83 6.39
CA ALA A 265 11.93 2.49 7.66
C ALA A 265 12.55 1.08 7.63
N ASP A 266 11.84 0.07 7.08
CA ASP A 266 12.33 -1.31 6.97
C ASP A 266 13.61 -1.38 6.13
N ARG A 267 13.67 -0.65 5.01
CA ARG A 267 14.88 -0.62 4.19
C ARG A 267 16.06 0.02 4.92
N LEU A 268 15.87 1.18 5.53
CA LEU A 268 16.95 1.82 6.30
C LEU A 268 17.46 0.91 7.43
N PHE A 269 16.55 0.17 8.06
CA PHE A 269 16.92 -0.85 9.04
C PHE A 269 17.80 -1.96 8.44
N ARG A 270 17.38 -2.53 7.30
CA ARG A 270 18.11 -3.62 6.61
C ARG A 270 19.46 -3.20 6.06
N LEU A 271 19.59 -1.94 5.64
CA LEU A 271 20.86 -1.34 5.24
C LEU A 271 21.78 -1.02 6.43
N ASN A 272 21.37 -1.35 7.66
CA ASN A 272 22.09 -1.01 8.89
C ASN A 272 22.36 0.50 9.03
N ALA A 273 21.50 1.38 8.49
CA ALA A 273 21.68 2.82 8.59
C ALA A 273 21.80 3.29 10.06
N TRP A 274 21.02 2.67 10.95
CA TRP A 274 21.09 2.88 12.40
C TRP A 274 22.43 2.53 13.06
N LYS A 275 23.26 1.69 12.42
CA LYS A 275 24.64 1.36 12.84
C LYS A 275 25.69 2.21 12.12
N SER A 276 25.32 3.04 11.15
CA SER A 276 26.26 3.81 10.35
C SER A 276 27.15 4.68 11.24
N GLU A 277 28.44 4.76 10.91
CA GLU A 277 29.35 5.72 11.51
C GLU A 277 29.10 7.15 10.99
N ASP A 278 28.49 7.27 9.80
CA ASP A 278 28.03 8.55 9.26
C ASP A 278 26.79 9.05 10.04
N PRO A 279 26.88 10.19 10.75
CA PRO A 279 25.78 10.76 11.49
C PRO A 279 24.56 11.10 10.62
N VAL A 280 24.76 11.46 9.35
CA VAL A 280 23.65 11.81 8.44
C VAL A 280 22.84 10.56 8.13
N GLU A 281 23.50 9.47 7.71
CA GLU A 281 22.83 8.20 7.44
C GLU A 281 22.14 7.62 8.66
N LYS A 282 22.78 7.72 9.83
CA LYS A 282 22.17 7.32 11.10
C LYS A 282 20.93 8.16 11.42
N GLN A 283 21.00 9.48 11.23
CA GLN A 283 19.88 10.38 11.47
C GLN A 283 18.71 10.13 10.49
N ARG A 284 18.99 9.77 9.23
CA ARG A 284 17.94 9.38 8.27
C ARG A 284 17.07 8.24 8.80
N PHE A 285 17.66 7.23 9.45
CA PHE A 285 16.89 6.18 10.12
C PHE A 285 16.10 6.76 11.30
N TYR A 286 16.73 7.55 12.17
CA TYR A 286 16.08 8.11 13.36
C TYR A 286 14.99 9.16 13.11
N ASN A 287 14.84 9.62 11.87
CA ASN A 287 13.72 10.44 11.44
C ASN A 287 12.45 9.62 11.17
N VAL A 288 12.56 8.30 10.97
CA VAL A 288 11.42 7.45 10.55
C VAL A 288 11.22 6.20 11.42
N ALA A 289 12.24 5.80 12.18
CA ALA A 289 12.25 4.62 13.04
C ALA A 289 13.30 4.74 14.16
N CYS A 290 13.18 3.94 15.21
CA CYS A 290 14.16 3.92 16.31
C CYS A 290 14.42 2.54 16.92
N ASP A 291 13.76 1.48 16.43
CA ASP A 291 13.80 0.16 17.07
C ASP A 291 13.84 -0.98 16.02
N ARG A 292 13.72 -2.22 16.48
CA ARG A 292 13.75 -3.45 15.70
C ARG A 292 12.38 -3.75 15.07
N PRO A 293 12.34 -4.58 14.02
CA PRO A 293 11.10 -4.96 13.35
C PRO A 293 10.00 -5.56 14.26
N TYR A 294 10.37 -6.26 15.34
CA TYR A 294 9.40 -6.83 16.28
C TYR A 294 8.66 -5.78 17.12
N HIS A 295 9.20 -4.56 17.18
CA HIS A 295 8.56 -3.37 17.75
C HIS A 295 8.13 -2.38 16.65
N TYR A 296 7.77 -2.89 15.47
CA TYR A 296 7.36 -2.05 14.33
C TYR A 296 8.36 -0.93 14.03
N LEU A 297 9.65 -1.29 14.12
CA LEU A 297 10.78 -0.39 13.87
C LEU A 297 10.81 0.83 14.81
N GLY A 298 9.98 0.88 15.86
CA GLY A 298 9.79 2.08 16.69
C GLY A 298 9.24 3.27 15.89
N SER A 299 8.56 3.03 14.77
CA SER A 299 8.04 4.06 13.89
C SER A 299 6.70 4.61 14.40
N GLY A 300 6.66 5.88 14.78
CA GLY A 300 5.47 6.58 15.24
C GLY A 300 4.34 6.53 14.20
N LYS A 301 4.66 6.64 12.92
CA LYS A 301 3.70 6.45 11.81
C LYS A 301 2.99 5.10 11.89
N ILE A 302 3.74 3.99 12.03
CA ILE A 302 3.13 2.65 12.10
C ILE A 302 2.24 2.54 13.34
N PHE A 303 2.71 2.97 14.51
CA PHE A 303 1.93 2.93 15.75
C PHE A 303 0.63 3.74 15.67
N TYR A 304 0.69 4.95 15.11
CA TYR A 304 -0.49 5.79 14.92
C TYR A 304 -1.51 5.11 13.99
N LEU A 305 -1.09 4.63 12.82
CA LEU A 305 -1.99 4.01 11.84
C LEU A 305 -2.62 2.70 12.34
N MET A 306 -1.86 1.88 13.07
CA MET A 306 -2.43 0.70 13.74
C MET A 306 -3.47 1.09 14.79
N GLY A 307 -3.19 2.15 15.57
CA GLY A 307 -4.12 2.70 16.54
C GLY A 307 -5.39 3.24 15.88
N TRP A 308 -5.25 4.01 14.82
CA TRP A 308 -6.34 4.55 14.01
C TRP A 308 -7.25 3.43 13.48
N ALA A 309 -6.65 2.37 12.92
CA ALA A 309 -7.39 1.21 12.44
C ALA A 309 -8.12 0.45 13.55
N MET A 310 -7.48 0.26 14.71
CA MET A 310 -8.11 -0.40 15.87
C MET A 310 -9.22 0.46 16.48
N GLY A 311 -9.05 1.78 16.54
CA GLY A 311 -10.07 2.73 16.99
C GLY A 311 -11.32 2.65 16.11
N HIS A 312 -11.13 2.63 14.80
CA HIS A 312 -12.25 2.46 13.86
C HIS A 312 -12.87 1.06 13.90
N GLY A 313 -12.06 0.04 14.15
CA GLY A 313 -12.56 -1.31 14.45
C GLY A 313 -13.50 -1.30 15.65
N MET A 314 -13.21 -0.48 16.66
CA MET A 314 -14.04 -0.33 17.85
C MET A 314 -15.31 0.49 17.57
N THR A 315 -15.20 1.63 16.88
CA THR A 315 -16.38 2.44 16.52
C THR A 315 -17.37 1.65 15.64
N SER A 316 -16.88 0.74 14.81
CA SER A 316 -17.72 -0.17 14.01
C SER A 316 -18.51 -1.14 14.90
N LEU A 317 -17.86 -1.81 15.85
CA LEU A 317 -18.54 -2.70 16.79
C LEU A 317 -19.57 -1.96 17.65
N LEU A 318 -19.34 -0.68 17.93
CA LEU A 318 -20.26 0.19 18.65
C LEU A 318 -21.40 0.75 17.78
N GLY A 319 -21.37 0.53 16.46
CA GLY A 319 -22.33 1.11 15.53
C GLY A 319 -22.26 2.62 15.39
N LEU A 320 -21.11 3.24 15.72
CA LEU A 320 -20.90 4.69 15.68
C LEU A 320 -20.35 5.15 14.32
N ALA A 321 -19.30 4.47 13.85
CA ALA A 321 -18.64 4.77 12.59
C ALA A 321 -17.86 3.54 12.11
N GLU A 322 -17.89 3.26 10.81
CA GLU A 322 -17.01 2.24 10.24
C GLU A 322 -15.59 2.78 10.07
N LEU A 323 -14.63 1.87 9.85
CA LEU A 323 -13.34 2.26 9.27
C LEU A 323 -13.60 2.90 7.90
N PRO A 324 -13.09 4.11 7.63
CA PRO A 324 -13.21 4.72 6.31
C PRO A 324 -12.77 3.72 5.25
N GLU A 325 -13.64 3.48 4.25
CA GLU A 325 -13.30 2.54 3.19
C GLU A 325 -11.99 2.98 2.56
N ARG A 326 -11.05 2.03 2.49
CA ARG A 326 -9.82 2.24 1.74
C ARG A 326 -10.19 2.67 0.33
N LYS A 327 -9.58 3.74 -0.18
CA LYS A 327 -9.89 4.21 -1.53
C LYS A 327 -9.58 3.10 -2.52
N VAL A 328 -10.59 2.73 -3.31
CA VAL A 328 -10.50 1.70 -4.33
C VAL A 328 -10.91 2.25 -5.68
N THR A 329 -10.33 1.68 -6.73
CA THR A 329 -10.65 1.98 -8.12
C THR A 329 -11.01 0.71 -8.86
N GLY A 330 -11.84 0.83 -9.91
CA GLY A 330 -12.37 -0.32 -10.65
C GLY A 330 -13.64 -0.91 -10.03
N LYS A 331 -14.08 -2.05 -10.56
CA LYS A 331 -15.37 -2.69 -10.22
C LYS A 331 -15.30 -4.22 -10.23
N GLY A 332 -16.26 -4.84 -9.55
CA GLY A 332 -16.42 -6.30 -9.52
C GLY A 332 -15.19 -7.02 -8.93
N ALA A 333 -14.75 -8.11 -9.57
CA ALA A 333 -13.54 -8.82 -9.15
C ALA A 333 -12.24 -8.02 -9.42
N TYR A 334 -12.31 -6.92 -10.15
CA TYR A 334 -11.18 -6.12 -10.60
C TYR A 334 -11.19 -4.73 -9.95
N GLN A 335 -11.27 -4.73 -8.62
CA GLN A 335 -11.09 -3.57 -7.77
C GLN A 335 -9.66 -3.54 -7.22
N PHE A 336 -9.06 -2.36 -7.15
CA PHE A 336 -7.67 -2.18 -6.76
C PHE A 336 -7.52 -1.01 -5.79
N ALA A 337 -6.55 -1.09 -4.89
CA ALA A 337 -6.15 0.02 -4.03
C ALA A 337 -4.65 0.32 -4.20
N HIS A 338 -4.25 1.57 -3.92
CA HIS A 338 -2.86 1.99 -3.99
C HIS A 338 -2.03 1.36 -2.88
N ARG A 339 -0.87 0.79 -3.19
CA ARG A 339 0.06 0.20 -2.23
C ARG A 339 1.41 0.92 -2.23
N SER A 340 1.89 1.25 -1.05
CA SER A 340 3.19 1.88 -0.85
C SER A 340 4.37 0.93 -1.09
N VAL A 341 5.46 1.49 -1.63
CA VAL A 341 6.72 0.82 -1.93
C VAL A 341 7.86 1.76 -1.55
N TYR A 342 9.00 1.22 -1.14
CA TYR A 342 10.18 2.07 -1.01
C TYR A 342 10.66 2.54 -2.40
N VAL A 343 10.83 3.86 -2.54
CA VAL A 343 11.41 4.51 -3.72
C VAL A 343 12.76 5.15 -3.33
N PRO A 344 13.88 4.79 -3.98
CA PRO A 344 15.19 5.42 -3.73
C PRO A 344 15.17 6.94 -3.98
N PRO A 345 15.94 7.74 -3.22
CA PRO A 345 16.02 9.20 -3.44
C PRO A 345 16.36 9.59 -4.88
N ALA A 346 17.35 8.93 -5.49
CA ALA A 346 17.71 9.16 -6.90
C ALA A 346 16.52 8.96 -7.85
N VAL A 347 15.62 8.01 -7.56
CA VAL A 347 14.39 7.81 -8.34
C VAL A 347 13.40 8.93 -8.03
N GLN A 348 13.15 9.26 -6.77
CA GLN A 348 12.23 10.34 -6.36
C GLN A 348 12.59 11.69 -7.02
N GLU A 349 13.89 12.01 -7.07
CA GLU A 349 14.41 13.25 -7.67
C GLU A 349 14.24 13.32 -9.19
N ASN A 350 14.27 12.16 -9.87
CA ASN A 350 14.23 12.08 -11.33
C ASN A 350 12.88 11.60 -11.89
N ILE A 351 11.94 11.13 -11.05
CA ILE A 351 10.72 10.47 -11.53
C ILE A 351 9.80 11.39 -12.33
N SER A 352 9.87 12.70 -12.10
CA SER A 352 9.10 13.69 -12.87
C SER A 352 9.45 13.68 -14.36
N GLY A 353 10.63 13.18 -14.74
CA GLY A 353 11.06 12.97 -16.12
C GLY A 353 10.72 11.58 -16.70
N ALA A 354 10.08 10.70 -15.92
CA ALA A 354 9.74 9.35 -16.38
C ALA A 354 8.81 9.40 -17.60
N HIS A 355 9.16 8.58 -18.60
CA HIS A 355 8.37 8.35 -19.81
C HIS A 355 8.15 6.85 -20.01
N GLY A 356 9.18 6.03 -19.76
CA GLY A 356 9.17 4.61 -20.07
C GLY A 356 8.13 3.72 -19.38
N GLY A 357 8.03 2.51 -19.90
CA GLY A 357 7.24 1.40 -19.36
C GLY A 357 8.07 0.32 -18.65
N PHE A 358 7.40 -0.80 -18.34
CA PHE A 358 7.90 -1.83 -17.44
C PHE A 358 7.95 -3.21 -18.08
N ALA A 359 9.00 -3.98 -17.79
CA ALA A 359 9.04 -5.41 -18.08
C ALA A 359 8.87 -6.24 -16.80
N VAL A 360 7.87 -7.13 -16.78
CA VAL A 360 7.74 -8.13 -15.72
C VAL A 360 8.59 -9.36 -16.04
N ASP A 361 9.47 -9.75 -15.14
CA ASP A 361 10.26 -10.97 -15.25
C ASP A 361 9.44 -12.21 -14.82
N ARG A 362 8.57 -12.69 -15.71
CA ARG A 362 7.49 -13.63 -15.38
C ARG A 362 8.01 -14.99 -14.88
N ILE A 363 7.52 -15.43 -13.72
CA ILE A 363 7.86 -16.75 -13.13
C ILE A 363 7.47 -17.91 -14.06
N SER A 364 6.33 -17.78 -14.75
CA SER A 364 5.86 -18.77 -15.75
C SER A 364 6.84 -18.96 -16.91
N GLU A 365 7.77 -18.03 -17.10
CA GLU A 365 8.78 -18.03 -18.17
C GLU A 365 10.20 -18.22 -17.61
N GLY A 366 10.31 -18.71 -16.38
CA GLY A 366 11.59 -18.93 -15.69
C GLY A 366 12.18 -17.67 -15.05
N GLY A 367 11.38 -16.62 -14.88
CA GLY A 367 11.73 -15.39 -14.17
C GLY A 367 11.66 -15.46 -12.65
N ASP A 368 12.16 -14.41 -12.00
CA ASP A 368 12.15 -14.27 -10.54
C ASP A 368 10.93 -13.48 -10.02
N GLY A 369 10.06 -13.00 -10.92
CA GLY A 369 8.90 -12.18 -10.61
C GLY A 369 9.21 -10.69 -10.40
N SER A 370 10.45 -10.25 -10.53
CA SER A 370 10.79 -8.82 -10.44
C SER A 370 10.22 -8.02 -11.61
N THR A 371 10.20 -6.69 -11.48
CA THR A 371 9.81 -5.78 -12.56
C THR A 371 10.92 -4.80 -12.84
N TRP A 372 11.20 -4.53 -14.11
CA TRP A 372 12.33 -3.73 -14.56
C TRP A 372 11.87 -2.55 -15.39
N PHE A 373 12.53 -1.41 -15.19
CA PHE A 373 12.38 -0.23 -16.04
C PHE A 373 13.66 0.59 -16.00
N CYS A 374 13.80 1.55 -16.92
CA CYS A 374 14.95 2.44 -16.97
C CYS A 374 14.49 3.90 -16.87
N LEU A 375 15.18 4.69 -16.06
CA LEU A 375 14.85 6.09 -15.80
C LEU A 375 16.04 6.99 -16.15
N LYS A 376 15.79 8.03 -16.95
CA LYS A 376 16.81 9.04 -17.26
C LYS A 376 17.35 9.69 -15.99
N GLY A 377 18.67 9.87 -15.92
CA GLY A 377 19.39 10.36 -14.75
C GLY A 377 19.70 9.29 -13.70
N VAL A 378 19.13 8.08 -13.82
CA VAL A 378 19.29 7.00 -12.83
C VAL A 378 19.79 5.70 -13.46
N GLY A 379 19.32 5.35 -14.66
CA GLY A 379 19.59 4.08 -15.33
C GLY A 379 18.57 3.01 -14.99
N LEU A 380 19.02 1.75 -15.01
CA LEU A 380 18.19 0.57 -14.81
C LEU A 380 17.75 0.45 -13.33
N ILE A 381 16.47 0.14 -13.14
CA ILE A 381 15.83 0.02 -11.83
C ILE A 381 15.08 -1.31 -11.79
N ARG A 382 15.22 -2.01 -10.66
CA ARG A 382 14.51 -3.26 -10.36
C ARG A 382 13.51 -3.05 -9.22
N ILE A 383 12.26 -3.45 -9.42
CA ILE A 383 11.25 -3.60 -8.37
C ILE A 383 11.22 -5.07 -7.98
N ASP A 384 11.27 -5.36 -6.69
CA ASP A 384 11.32 -6.73 -6.20
C ASP A 384 10.00 -7.49 -6.42
N SER A 385 10.06 -8.83 -6.33
CA SER A 385 8.92 -9.68 -6.61
C SER A 385 7.75 -9.53 -5.63
N GLU A 386 7.89 -8.87 -4.48
CA GLU A 386 6.77 -8.65 -3.57
C GLU A 386 6.22 -7.23 -3.64
N MET A 387 6.74 -6.38 -4.54
CA MET A 387 6.36 -4.96 -4.69
C MET A 387 6.53 -4.15 -3.41
N THR A 388 7.70 -4.24 -2.78
CA THR A 388 7.98 -3.47 -1.55
C THR A 388 9.16 -2.54 -1.66
N GLN A 389 10.05 -2.74 -2.63
CA GLN A 389 11.20 -1.86 -2.84
C GLN A 389 11.63 -1.78 -4.29
N MET A 390 12.08 -0.60 -4.69
CA MET A 390 12.85 -0.40 -5.92
C MET A 390 14.35 -0.32 -5.60
N GLU A 391 15.18 -0.89 -6.46
CA GLU A 391 16.64 -0.89 -6.36
C GLU A 391 17.23 -0.25 -7.62
N VAL A 392 18.12 0.72 -7.43
CA VAL A 392 18.88 1.32 -8.53
C VAL A 392 20.01 0.38 -8.87
N ILE A 393 20.02 -0.10 -10.10
CA ILE A 393 21.10 -0.90 -10.68
C ILE A 393 22.09 0.03 -11.40
N GLY A 394 21.59 1.09 -12.05
CA GLY A 394 22.41 2.00 -12.84
C GLY A 394 22.65 1.46 -14.25
N GLY A 395 23.87 1.58 -14.75
CA GLY A 395 24.28 1.03 -16.04
C GLY A 395 25.10 1.99 -16.88
N ASP A 396 25.24 1.65 -18.16
CA ASP A 396 26.02 2.43 -19.12
C ASP A 396 25.52 3.89 -19.23
N PRO A 397 26.42 4.89 -19.35
CA PRO A 397 26.04 6.29 -19.52
C PRO A 397 25.04 6.55 -20.64
N ALA A 398 25.03 5.75 -21.72
CA ALA A 398 24.08 5.92 -22.81
C ALA A 398 22.64 5.62 -22.40
N ILE A 399 22.40 4.63 -21.53
CA ILE A 399 21.04 4.34 -21.02
C ILE A 399 20.67 5.23 -19.83
N VAL A 400 21.66 5.69 -19.04
CA VAL A 400 21.42 6.65 -17.94
C VAL A 400 21.02 8.02 -18.50
N ASN A 401 21.63 8.47 -19.60
CA ASN A 401 21.43 9.83 -20.12
C ASN A 401 20.31 9.96 -21.16
N ALA A 402 19.66 8.86 -21.56
CA ALA A 402 18.58 8.88 -22.53
C ALA A 402 17.26 8.48 -21.89
N ASN A 403 16.15 9.07 -22.37
CA ASN A 403 14.82 8.65 -21.94
C ASN A 403 14.43 7.36 -22.66
N MET A 404 14.15 6.31 -21.89
CA MET A 404 13.64 5.05 -22.43
C MET A 404 12.12 5.13 -22.53
N HIS A 405 11.56 4.56 -23.60
CA HIS A 405 10.14 4.62 -23.91
C HIS A 405 9.39 3.36 -23.46
N ASN A 406 10.08 2.21 -23.41
CA ASN A 406 9.62 1.00 -22.73
C ASN A 406 10.79 0.16 -22.24
N THR A 407 10.51 -1.02 -21.69
CA THR A 407 11.49 -2.04 -21.32
C THR A 407 10.90 -3.41 -21.62
N THR A 408 11.70 -4.29 -22.21
CA THR A 408 11.32 -5.68 -22.53
C THR A 408 12.41 -6.64 -22.09
N ILE A 409 12.02 -7.84 -21.65
CA ILE A 409 12.97 -8.87 -21.21
C ILE A 409 13.14 -9.94 -22.30
N LEU A 410 14.39 -10.23 -22.63
CA LEU A 410 14.79 -11.39 -23.43
C LEU A 410 15.57 -12.37 -22.54
N ARG A 411 15.18 -13.66 -22.60
CA ARG A 411 15.91 -14.75 -21.94
C ARG A 411 16.71 -15.52 -22.99
N ALA A 412 18.03 -15.40 -22.93
CA ALA A 412 18.97 -16.10 -23.81
C ALA A 412 19.93 -16.93 -22.96
N GLU A 413 19.98 -18.25 -23.15
CA GLU A 413 20.88 -19.17 -22.44
C GLU A 413 20.86 -19.01 -20.90
N LYS A 414 19.67 -18.79 -20.32
CA LYS A 414 19.44 -18.49 -18.88
C LYS A 414 19.95 -17.13 -18.40
N LYS A 415 20.50 -16.29 -19.27
CA LYS A 415 20.79 -14.89 -18.98
C LYS A 415 19.55 -14.03 -19.26
N ARG A 416 19.34 -13.04 -18.41
CA ARG A 416 18.31 -12.00 -18.58
C ARG A 416 18.97 -10.81 -19.29
N LEU A 417 18.40 -10.45 -20.43
CA LEU A 417 18.74 -9.25 -21.17
C LEU A 417 17.56 -8.29 -21.15
N LEU A 418 17.85 -6.99 -21.07
CA LEU A 418 16.89 -5.92 -21.09
C LEU A 418 17.01 -5.20 -22.43
N ILE A 419 15.89 -5.02 -23.11
CA ILE A 419 15.82 -4.31 -24.39
C ILE A 419 15.09 -3.00 -24.16
N LEU A 420 15.78 -1.89 -24.47
CA LEU A 420 15.40 -0.54 -24.09
C LEU A 420 15.29 0.34 -25.34
N PRO A 421 14.08 0.58 -25.87
CA PRO A 421 13.87 1.55 -26.94
C PRO A 421 13.92 2.98 -26.43
N SER A 422 14.56 3.86 -27.19
CA SER A 422 14.59 5.30 -26.93
C SER A 422 14.33 6.08 -28.21
N ASP A 423 13.20 6.78 -28.25
CA ASP A 423 12.86 7.72 -29.33
C ASP A 423 13.68 9.02 -29.25
N GLU A 424 14.17 9.37 -28.06
CA GLU A 424 15.13 10.46 -27.85
C GLU A 424 16.47 10.13 -28.50
N ALA A 425 17.04 8.96 -28.18
CA ALA A 425 18.32 8.53 -28.72
C ALA A 425 18.22 7.99 -30.15
N GLN A 426 17.01 7.71 -30.64
CA GLN A 426 16.74 7.01 -31.90
C GLN A 426 17.50 5.68 -32.00
N LYS A 427 17.43 4.88 -30.94
CA LYS A 427 18.17 3.62 -30.80
C LYS A 427 17.35 2.60 -29.99
N VAL A 428 17.67 1.32 -30.18
CA VAL A 428 17.28 0.25 -29.25
C VAL A 428 18.55 -0.32 -28.63
N PHE A 429 18.63 -0.28 -27.30
CA PHE A 429 19.74 -0.86 -26.56
C PHE A 429 19.38 -2.26 -26.09
N VAL A 430 20.31 -3.22 -26.17
CA VAL A 430 20.23 -4.50 -25.49
C VAL A 430 21.31 -4.50 -24.42
N CYS A 431 20.93 -4.62 -23.17
CA CYS A 431 21.86 -4.65 -22.05
C CYS A 431 21.68 -5.87 -21.15
N SER A 432 22.72 -6.19 -20.38
CA SER A 432 22.66 -7.16 -19.29
C SER A 432 21.78 -6.64 -18.14
N ASP A 433 21.50 -7.50 -17.17
CA ASP A 433 20.83 -7.10 -15.93
C ASP A 433 21.74 -6.32 -14.95
N SER A 434 23.01 -6.07 -15.31
CA SER A 434 23.88 -5.08 -14.67
C SER A 434 23.88 -3.72 -15.39
N GLY A 435 23.14 -3.59 -16.51
CA GLY A 435 23.08 -2.36 -17.31
C GLY A 435 24.26 -2.16 -18.27
N GLU A 436 25.08 -3.19 -18.51
CA GLU A 436 26.13 -3.17 -19.54
C GLU A 436 25.50 -3.34 -20.92
N ILE A 437 25.78 -2.44 -21.85
CA ILE A 437 25.29 -2.54 -23.23
C ILE A 437 26.04 -3.66 -23.95
N ILE A 438 25.29 -4.63 -24.46
CA ILE A 438 25.81 -5.76 -25.25
C ILE A 438 25.63 -5.49 -26.74
N ARG A 439 24.54 -4.80 -27.10
CA ARG A 439 24.21 -4.52 -28.49
C ARG A 439 23.43 -3.21 -28.63
N VAL A 440 23.67 -2.50 -29.72
CA VAL A 440 22.91 -1.29 -30.09
C VAL A 440 22.35 -1.44 -31.50
N PHE A 441 21.03 -1.31 -31.63
CA PHE A 441 20.39 -1.11 -32.92
C PHE A 441 20.28 0.38 -33.20
N ASP A 442 21.04 0.83 -34.20
CA ASP A 442 20.99 2.20 -34.68
C ASP A 442 19.69 2.49 -35.45
N ASN A 443 19.45 3.77 -35.74
CA ASN A 443 18.38 4.18 -36.64
C ASN A 443 18.49 3.41 -37.97
N PRO A 444 17.46 2.64 -38.37
CA PRO A 444 17.48 1.79 -39.58
C PRO A 444 17.60 2.58 -40.89
N TYR A 445 17.35 3.89 -40.85
CA TYR A 445 17.48 4.81 -41.98
C TYR A 445 18.84 5.50 -42.06
N ALA A 446 19.78 5.13 -41.17
CA ALA A 446 21.11 5.69 -41.13
C ALA A 446 21.97 5.23 -42.32
N THR A 447 22.66 6.18 -42.93
CA THR A 447 23.68 5.95 -43.96
C THR A 447 25.00 6.61 -43.53
N ASP A 448 26.08 6.40 -44.27
CA ASP A 448 27.36 7.09 -44.03
C ASP A 448 27.25 8.63 -44.10
N LYS A 449 26.16 9.15 -44.68
CA LYS A 449 25.86 10.59 -44.77
C LYS A 449 24.90 11.09 -43.68
N GLY A 450 24.51 10.23 -42.74
CA GLY A 450 23.51 10.52 -41.70
C GLY A 450 22.18 9.80 -41.92
N ALA A 451 21.24 10.03 -41.00
CA ALA A 451 19.89 9.45 -41.05
C ALA A 451 19.00 10.16 -42.07
N THR A 452 18.32 9.37 -42.90
CA THR A 452 17.41 9.89 -43.94
C THR A 452 15.99 10.12 -43.42
N GLU A 453 15.60 9.41 -42.36
CA GLU A 453 14.31 9.56 -41.68
C GLU A 453 14.46 9.43 -40.15
N ALA A 454 13.47 9.92 -39.41
CA ALA A 454 13.45 9.82 -37.95
C ALA A 454 13.05 8.40 -37.49
N PHE A 455 13.80 7.88 -36.52
CA PHE A 455 13.44 6.64 -35.82
C PHE A 455 12.95 6.97 -34.42
N ARG A 456 11.63 7.11 -34.28
CA ARG A 456 10.90 7.37 -33.05
C ARG A 456 10.38 6.06 -32.48
N VAL A 457 11.32 5.22 -32.04
CA VAL A 457 10.99 3.91 -31.49
C VAL A 457 10.28 4.06 -30.14
N CYS A 458 9.03 3.63 -30.09
CA CYS A 458 8.19 3.76 -28.90
C CYS A 458 8.25 2.51 -28.05
N ASP A 459 8.29 1.34 -28.68
CA ASP A 459 8.22 0.09 -27.95
C ASP A 459 8.87 -1.06 -28.71
N VAL A 460 9.19 -2.12 -27.99
CA VAL A 460 9.78 -3.35 -28.51
C VAL A 460 9.22 -4.59 -27.83
N GLU A 461 9.12 -5.69 -28.56
CA GLU A 461 8.73 -6.98 -27.99
C GLU A 461 9.49 -8.14 -28.64
N ILE A 462 9.68 -9.23 -27.89
CA ILE A 462 10.20 -10.49 -28.41
C ILE A 462 9.05 -11.46 -28.70
N VAL A 463 8.91 -11.81 -29.98
CA VAL A 463 7.92 -12.80 -30.45
C VAL A 463 8.64 -13.85 -31.28
N ASP A 464 8.52 -15.11 -30.86
CA ASP A 464 9.15 -16.25 -31.53
C ASP A 464 10.67 -16.07 -31.76
N GLY A 465 11.36 -15.48 -30.76
CA GLY A 465 12.79 -15.22 -30.79
C GLY A 465 13.22 -13.97 -31.57
N PHE A 466 12.30 -13.31 -32.28
CA PHE A 466 12.58 -12.08 -33.02
C PHE A 466 12.15 -10.83 -32.26
N LEU A 467 12.92 -9.77 -32.41
CA LEU A 467 12.64 -8.43 -31.92
C LEU A 467 11.71 -7.72 -32.91
N TYR A 468 10.62 -7.18 -32.40
CA TYR A 468 9.71 -6.28 -33.13
C TYR A 468 9.78 -4.90 -32.50
N ALA A 469 9.94 -3.84 -33.30
CA ALA A 469 10.12 -2.47 -32.80
C ALA A 469 9.18 -1.48 -33.50
N THR A 470 8.35 -0.76 -32.75
CA THR A 470 7.35 0.16 -33.29
C THR A 470 7.92 1.57 -33.50
N ASN A 471 7.76 2.14 -34.71
CA ASN A 471 8.20 3.51 -35.03
C ASN A 471 7.03 4.52 -34.98
N GLY A 472 6.43 4.68 -33.79
CA GLY A 472 5.08 5.23 -33.62
C GLY A 472 4.88 6.71 -33.93
N TYR A 473 5.88 7.57 -33.76
CA TYR A 473 5.76 9.01 -34.04
C TYR A 473 6.44 9.44 -35.34
N ALA A 474 6.64 8.50 -36.26
CA ALA A 474 7.20 8.76 -37.58
C ALA A 474 6.33 8.09 -38.65
N ASN A 475 6.88 7.21 -39.47
CA ASN A 475 6.14 6.59 -40.57
C ASN A 475 5.25 5.41 -40.13
N ASN A 476 5.17 5.10 -38.83
CA ASN A 476 4.33 4.04 -38.25
C ASN A 476 4.68 2.63 -38.75
N VAL A 477 5.95 2.38 -39.05
CA VAL A 477 6.45 1.07 -39.47
C VAL A 477 6.90 0.26 -38.25
N VAL A 478 6.71 -1.05 -38.31
CA VAL A 478 7.27 -2.02 -37.36
C VAL A 478 8.48 -2.69 -37.98
N PHE A 479 9.62 -2.54 -37.32
CA PHE A 479 10.88 -3.18 -37.70
C PHE A 479 11.03 -4.54 -37.06
N VAL A 480 11.77 -5.43 -37.71
CA VAL A 480 12.08 -6.77 -37.21
C VAL A 480 13.59 -6.98 -37.18
N ALA A 481 14.09 -7.67 -36.17
CA ALA A 481 15.48 -8.06 -36.07
C ALA A 481 15.65 -9.39 -35.30
N ASP A 482 16.80 -10.04 -35.48
CA ASP A 482 17.28 -11.01 -34.51
C ASP A 482 18.00 -10.24 -33.38
N PRO A 483 17.50 -10.27 -32.12
CA PRO A 483 18.08 -9.51 -31.02
C PRO A 483 19.46 -10.02 -30.60
N LEU A 484 19.81 -11.26 -30.93
CA LEU A 484 21.06 -11.91 -30.53
C LEU A 484 22.12 -11.89 -31.63
N HIS A 485 21.74 -11.64 -32.88
CA HIS A 485 22.65 -11.55 -34.02
C HIS A 485 23.05 -10.11 -34.37
N GLY A 486 24.32 -9.93 -34.74
CA GLY A 486 24.89 -8.64 -35.08
C GLY A 486 25.39 -8.56 -36.51
N VAL A 487 25.90 -7.39 -36.87
CA VAL A 487 26.58 -7.22 -38.15
C VAL A 487 27.89 -8.03 -38.16
N ASP A 488 28.16 -8.74 -39.24
CA ASP A 488 29.41 -9.48 -39.42
C ASP A 488 30.62 -8.56 -39.22
N GLY A 489 31.55 -8.98 -38.36
CA GLY A 489 32.73 -8.20 -37.98
C GLY A 489 32.48 -7.05 -36.99
N ASN A 490 31.22 -6.76 -36.62
CA ASN A 490 30.86 -5.85 -35.53
C ASN A 490 29.64 -6.39 -34.75
N PRO A 491 29.84 -7.43 -33.92
CA PRO A 491 28.75 -8.12 -33.24
C PRO A 491 28.05 -7.27 -32.18
N GLU A 492 28.55 -6.10 -31.80
CA GLU A 492 27.88 -5.15 -30.89
C GLU A 492 26.86 -4.27 -31.64
N LYS A 493 26.99 -4.15 -32.97
CA LYS A 493 26.00 -3.46 -33.80
C LYS A 493 24.89 -4.42 -34.21
N GLY A 494 23.65 -4.08 -33.87
CA GLY A 494 22.46 -4.84 -34.26
C GLY A 494 22.19 -4.77 -35.76
N ALA A 495 21.65 -5.85 -36.33
CA ALA A 495 21.29 -5.94 -37.73
C ALA A 495 19.76 -5.98 -37.90
N TRP A 496 19.20 -4.96 -38.55
CA TRP A 496 17.77 -4.93 -38.90
C TRP A 496 17.48 -5.86 -40.07
N SER A 497 16.34 -6.57 -40.00
CA SER A 497 15.80 -7.32 -41.13
C SER A 497 15.36 -6.38 -42.24
N PRO A 498 15.48 -6.76 -43.53
CA PRO A 498 14.85 -6.03 -44.63
C PRO A 498 13.31 -6.10 -44.56
N PHE A 499 12.75 -7.04 -43.79
CA PHE A 499 11.31 -7.15 -43.60
C PHE A 499 10.81 -6.12 -42.59
N THR A 500 9.82 -5.34 -43.00
CA THR A 500 9.05 -4.44 -42.15
C THR A 500 7.57 -4.53 -42.53
N PHE A 501 6.67 -4.15 -41.62
CA PHE A 501 5.23 -4.07 -41.90
C PHE A 501 4.61 -2.85 -41.21
N GLY A 502 3.34 -2.57 -41.48
CA GLY A 502 2.65 -1.39 -40.94
C GLY A 502 2.60 -0.24 -41.93
N GLY A 503 2.81 0.97 -41.43
CA GLY A 503 2.71 2.23 -42.15
C GLY A 503 1.54 3.09 -41.68
N SER A 504 1.56 4.37 -42.01
CA SER A 504 0.55 5.32 -41.53
C SER A 504 -0.83 5.11 -42.16
N GLY A 505 -1.89 5.12 -41.35
CA GLY A 505 -3.27 5.02 -41.84
C GLY A 505 -4.27 4.47 -40.81
N THR A 506 -5.50 4.25 -41.25
CA THR A 506 -6.63 3.78 -40.41
C THR A 506 -7.11 2.37 -40.78
N ALA A 507 -6.67 1.84 -41.93
CA ALA A 507 -6.95 0.46 -42.31
C ALA A 507 -6.27 -0.54 -41.36
N HIS A 508 -6.74 -1.78 -41.30
CA HIS A 508 -6.05 -2.84 -40.55
C HIS A 508 -4.66 -3.09 -41.13
N GLY A 509 -3.65 -3.25 -40.26
CA GLY A 509 -2.24 -3.31 -40.69
C GLY A 509 -1.64 -1.95 -41.02
N LYS A 510 -2.34 -0.85 -40.75
CA LYS A 510 -1.84 0.53 -40.74
C LYS A 510 -2.14 1.16 -39.38
N PHE A 511 -1.34 2.15 -39.00
CA PHE A 511 -1.45 2.76 -37.68
C PHE A 511 -1.53 4.28 -37.77
N GLY A 512 -2.31 4.88 -36.87
CA GLY A 512 -2.24 6.32 -36.63
C GLY A 512 -1.04 6.64 -35.73
N THR A 513 -0.78 5.78 -34.74
CA THR A 513 0.43 5.81 -33.91
C THR A 513 0.66 4.40 -33.38
N ALA A 514 1.57 3.64 -34.01
CA ALA A 514 1.99 2.33 -33.51
C ALA A 514 2.80 2.53 -32.22
N HIS A 515 2.14 2.55 -31.07
CA HIS A 515 2.77 2.96 -29.82
C HIS A 515 3.36 1.76 -29.09
N GLY A 516 2.57 1.09 -28.24
CA GLY A 516 2.97 -0.10 -27.51
C GLY A 516 2.89 -1.37 -28.37
N ILE A 517 3.69 -2.37 -28.03
CA ILE A 517 3.68 -3.71 -28.63
C ILE A 517 3.96 -4.75 -27.55
N THR A 518 3.11 -5.78 -27.46
CA THR A 518 3.29 -6.81 -26.43
C THR A 518 2.82 -8.17 -26.91
N ARG A 519 3.58 -9.21 -26.55
CA ARG A 519 3.30 -10.59 -26.91
C ARG A 519 2.13 -11.10 -26.10
N ILE A 520 1.21 -11.80 -26.75
CA ILE A 520 0.15 -12.53 -26.07
C ILE A 520 0.75 -13.82 -25.48
N PRO A 521 0.75 -14.00 -24.14
CA PRO A 521 1.40 -15.14 -23.50
C PRO A 521 0.94 -16.50 -24.06
N GLY A 522 1.89 -17.41 -24.27
CA GLY A 522 1.60 -18.76 -24.77
C GLY A 522 1.27 -18.84 -26.27
N THR A 523 1.42 -17.75 -27.02
CA THR A 523 1.15 -17.70 -28.47
C THR A 523 2.33 -17.09 -29.23
N ASN A 524 2.29 -17.20 -30.56
CA ASN A 524 3.16 -16.47 -31.48
C ASN A 524 2.50 -15.18 -32.01
N ALA A 525 1.50 -14.66 -31.30
CA ALA A 525 0.81 -13.43 -31.62
C ALA A 525 1.24 -12.29 -30.69
N PHE A 526 1.09 -11.06 -31.17
CA PHE A 526 1.34 -9.85 -30.41
C PHE A 526 0.29 -8.80 -30.72
N THR A 527 0.09 -7.89 -29.77
CA THR A 527 -0.86 -6.80 -29.88
C THR A 527 -0.12 -5.48 -29.98
N VAL A 528 -0.53 -4.62 -30.91
CA VAL A 528 -0.04 -3.25 -31.07
C VAL A 528 -1.12 -2.29 -30.57
N ALA A 529 -0.73 -1.35 -29.70
CA ALA A 529 -1.56 -0.23 -29.29
C ALA A 529 -1.51 0.88 -30.33
N ASP A 530 -2.55 0.96 -31.17
CA ASP A 530 -2.68 1.99 -32.20
C ASP A 530 -3.37 3.22 -31.62
N ARG A 531 -2.57 4.06 -30.98
CA ARG A 531 -3.03 5.10 -30.08
C ARG A 531 -4.02 6.07 -30.74
N ALA A 532 -3.63 6.65 -31.87
CA ALA A 532 -4.41 7.71 -32.51
C ALA A 532 -5.73 7.19 -33.12
N ASN A 533 -5.80 5.90 -33.44
CA ASN A 533 -7.01 5.25 -33.93
C ASN A 533 -7.86 4.64 -32.80
N ALA A 534 -7.50 4.87 -31.53
CA ALA A 534 -8.24 4.40 -30.35
C ALA A 534 -8.50 2.88 -30.35
N ARG A 535 -7.51 2.07 -30.71
CA ARG A 535 -7.67 0.61 -30.82
C ARG A 535 -6.43 -0.19 -30.42
N LEU A 536 -6.65 -1.46 -30.12
CA LEU A 536 -5.62 -2.50 -30.08
C LEU A 536 -5.79 -3.42 -31.29
N GLU A 537 -4.70 -3.81 -31.94
CA GLU A 537 -4.73 -4.76 -33.05
C GLU A 537 -3.73 -5.89 -32.82
N THR A 538 -4.18 -7.12 -33.05
CA THR A 538 -3.39 -8.34 -32.86
C THR A 538 -2.93 -8.89 -34.20
N TYR A 539 -1.67 -9.34 -34.21
CA TYR A 539 -0.97 -9.82 -35.39
C TYR A 539 -0.24 -11.13 -35.09
N LEU A 540 -0.06 -11.97 -36.11
CA LEU A 540 0.92 -13.07 -36.09
C LEU A 540 2.31 -12.58 -36.47
N VAL A 541 3.32 -13.43 -36.21
CA VAL A 541 4.65 -13.33 -36.83
C VAL A 541 4.51 -13.05 -38.33
N GLY A 542 5.25 -12.06 -38.83
CA GLY A 542 5.15 -11.59 -40.21
C GLY A 542 4.06 -10.54 -40.47
N GLY A 543 3.39 -10.01 -39.44
CA GLY A 543 2.50 -8.85 -39.57
C GLY A 543 1.11 -9.16 -40.14
N GLN A 544 0.67 -10.43 -40.12
CA GLN A 544 -0.67 -10.81 -40.54
C GLN A 544 -1.70 -10.43 -39.47
N TYR A 545 -2.68 -9.60 -39.83
CA TYR A 545 -3.77 -9.18 -38.95
C TYR A 545 -4.68 -10.35 -38.54
N LEU A 546 -5.00 -10.42 -37.24
CA LEU A 546 -5.91 -11.42 -36.66
C LEU A 546 -7.23 -10.85 -36.16
N GLY A 547 -7.18 -9.66 -35.55
CA GLY A 547 -8.33 -9.07 -34.87
C GLY A 547 -7.93 -7.87 -34.04
N GLY A 548 -8.90 -7.25 -33.35
CA GLY A 548 -8.61 -6.09 -32.54
C GLY A 548 -9.79 -5.65 -31.66
N ILE A 549 -9.51 -4.68 -30.81
CA ILE A 549 -10.46 -4.10 -29.86
C ILE A 549 -10.49 -2.60 -30.13
N ASN A 550 -11.68 -2.06 -30.41
CA ASN A 550 -11.87 -0.62 -30.54
C ASN A 550 -12.34 -0.05 -29.20
N PHE A 551 -11.71 1.03 -28.77
CA PHE A 551 -12.18 1.84 -27.64
C PHE A 551 -13.12 2.94 -28.13
N GLU A 552 -13.75 3.63 -27.19
CA GLU A 552 -14.51 4.83 -27.50
C GLU A 552 -13.61 5.88 -28.19
N PRO A 553 -14.10 6.56 -29.25
CA PRO A 553 -13.32 7.57 -29.94
C PRO A 553 -12.74 8.62 -28.97
N GLY A 554 -11.45 8.94 -29.18
CA GLY A 554 -10.70 9.88 -28.33
C GLY A 554 -9.93 9.21 -27.18
N THR A 555 -10.24 7.96 -26.84
CA THR A 555 -9.35 7.14 -25.98
C THR A 555 -8.01 6.94 -26.69
N MET A 556 -6.92 7.10 -25.95
CA MET A 556 -5.56 7.02 -26.50
C MET A 556 -4.79 5.90 -25.79
N PRO A 557 -4.95 4.62 -26.18
CA PRO A 557 -4.18 3.53 -25.58
C PRO A 557 -2.69 3.72 -25.88
N CYS A 558 -1.85 3.57 -24.86
CA CYS A 558 -0.41 3.71 -24.98
C CYS A 558 0.26 2.34 -25.11
N ASP A 559 -0.11 1.41 -24.24
CA ASP A 559 0.49 0.09 -24.17
C ASP A 559 -0.48 -0.92 -23.53
N VAL A 560 -0.21 -2.21 -23.71
CA VAL A 560 -1.01 -3.31 -23.16
C VAL A 560 -0.14 -4.42 -22.59
N ASP A 561 -0.29 -4.76 -21.31
CA ASP A 561 0.41 -5.91 -20.73
C ASP A 561 -0.56 -7.04 -20.33
N TYR A 562 -0.09 -8.28 -20.37
CA TYR A 562 -0.92 -9.48 -20.15
C TYR A 562 -0.46 -10.31 -18.96
N VAL A 563 -1.42 -10.82 -18.18
CA VAL A 563 -1.20 -11.96 -17.29
C VAL A 563 -2.37 -12.94 -17.40
N ASP A 564 -2.06 -14.18 -17.80
CA ASP A 564 -3.04 -15.19 -18.17
C ASP A 564 -4.06 -14.66 -19.18
N ARG A 565 -5.33 -14.54 -18.79
CA ARG A 565 -6.46 -14.07 -19.61
C ARG A 565 -6.78 -12.59 -19.41
N VAL A 566 -6.04 -11.92 -18.53
CA VAL A 566 -6.24 -10.53 -18.16
C VAL A 566 -5.22 -9.66 -18.91
N ALA A 567 -5.70 -8.57 -19.50
CA ALA A 567 -4.84 -7.53 -20.06
C ALA A 567 -5.10 -6.21 -19.32
N VAL A 568 -4.05 -5.42 -19.13
CA VAL A 568 -4.15 -4.05 -18.62
C VAL A 568 -3.67 -3.08 -19.69
N VAL A 569 -4.42 -2.00 -19.91
CA VAL A 569 -4.14 -1.04 -20.98
C VAL A 569 -3.99 0.35 -20.37
N GLY A 570 -2.75 0.84 -20.33
CA GLY A 570 -2.45 2.22 -19.92
C GLY A 570 -2.88 3.18 -21.03
N CYS A 571 -3.64 4.22 -20.70
CA CYS A 571 -4.14 5.17 -21.69
C CYS A 571 -3.64 6.60 -21.40
N LEU A 572 -3.23 7.33 -22.44
CA LEU A 572 -2.85 8.74 -22.32
C LEU A 572 -4.07 9.62 -22.00
N LYS A 573 -5.23 9.25 -22.55
CA LYS A 573 -6.52 9.91 -22.38
C LYS A 573 -7.63 8.87 -22.42
N GLY A 574 -8.68 9.10 -21.64
CA GLY A 574 -9.89 8.28 -21.71
C GLY A 574 -10.89 8.77 -22.77
N ALA A 575 -12.13 8.28 -22.64
CA ALA A 575 -13.25 8.53 -23.54
C ALA A 575 -13.43 10.02 -23.89
N GLY A 576 -13.71 10.30 -25.16
CA GLY A 576 -13.94 11.66 -25.66
C GLY A 576 -12.71 12.59 -25.60
N GLY A 577 -11.53 12.08 -25.22
CA GLY A 577 -10.27 12.82 -25.18
C GLY A 577 -10.17 13.90 -24.09
N LYS A 578 -11.07 13.87 -23.09
CA LYS A 578 -11.18 14.90 -22.04
C LYS A 578 -11.11 14.35 -20.61
N THR A 579 -11.37 13.06 -20.39
CA THR A 579 -11.30 12.47 -19.05
C THR A 579 -9.84 12.19 -18.66
N PRO A 580 -9.49 12.26 -17.36
CA PRO A 580 -8.21 11.76 -16.86
C PRO A 580 -7.93 10.34 -17.35
N ALA A 581 -6.65 10.05 -17.59
CA ALA A 581 -6.18 8.80 -18.16
C ALA A 581 -6.60 7.55 -17.36
N PRO A 582 -7.34 6.61 -17.97
CA PRO A 582 -7.68 5.35 -17.32
C PRO A 582 -6.58 4.29 -17.49
N ILE A 583 -6.66 3.26 -16.63
CA ILE A 583 -6.16 1.92 -16.95
C ILE A 583 -7.37 1.03 -17.25
N HIS A 584 -7.50 0.54 -18.47
CA HIS A 584 -8.55 -0.42 -18.81
C HIS A 584 -8.12 -1.84 -18.47
N ILE A 585 -9.00 -2.62 -17.85
CA ILE A 585 -8.78 -4.04 -17.60
C ILE A 585 -9.67 -4.83 -18.55
N LEU A 586 -9.03 -5.69 -19.33
CA LEU A 586 -9.69 -6.59 -20.26
C LEU A 586 -9.58 -8.02 -19.74
N GLU A 587 -10.64 -8.81 -19.85
CA GLU A 587 -10.62 -10.26 -19.62
C GLU A 587 -11.13 -10.94 -20.89
N GLU A 588 -10.26 -11.76 -21.50
CA GLU A 588 -10.54 -12.40 -22.81
C GLU A 588 -10.98 -11.38 -23.88
N GLY A 589 -10.39 -10.18 -23.84
CA GLY A 589 -10.69 -9.07 -24.77
C GLY A 589 -11.90 -8.20 -24.39
N ASN A 590 -12.65 -8.54 -23.34
CA ASN A 590 -13.81 -7.76 -22.90
C ASN A 590 -13.41 -6.74 -21.81
N LEU A 591 -13.87 -5.49 -21.93
CA LEU A 591 -13.65 -4.46 -20.91
C LEU A 591 -14.44 -4.77 -19.63
N VAL A 592 -13.76 -5.29 -18.61
CA VAL A 592 -14.36 -5.71 -17.34
C VAL A 592 -14.24 -4.66 -16.24
N SER A 593 -13.21 -3.80 -16.28
CA SER A 593 -12.99 -2.76 -15.29
C SER A 593 -12.20 -1.58 -15.86
N THR A 594 -12.27 -0.44 -15.20
CA THR A 594 -11.53 0.78 -15.56
C THR A 594 -11.06 1.44 -14.29
N LEU A 595 -9.75 1.65 -14.19
CA LEU A 595 -9.13 2.25 -13.02
C LEU A 595 -8.83 3.73 -13.29
N ARG A 596 -9.17 4.59 -12.33
CA ARG A 596 -9.01 6.05 -12.37
C ARG A 596 -8.22 6.51 -11.15
N LEU A 597 -6.90 6.58 -11.29
CA LEU A 597 -5.98 6.78 -10.17
C LEU A 597 -6.20 8.13 -9.48
N GLN A 598 -6.41 9.20 -10.24
CA GLN A 598 -6.65 10.52 -9.65
C GLN A 598 -8.03 10.62 -9.01
N GLU A 599 -9.08 10.21 -9.72
CA GLU A 599 -10.48 10.43 -9.31
C GLU A 599 -10.88 9.50 -8.16
N ASP A 600 -10.54 8.21 -8.26
CA ASP A 600 -11.00 7.20 -7.29
C ASP A 600 -10.03 7.09 -6.10
N LEU A 601 -8.71 7.23 -6.33
CA LEU A 601 -7.69 7.06 -5.29
C LEU A 601 -7.18 8.37 -4.70
N GLY A 602 -7.50 9.52 -5.31
CA GLY A 602 -6.97 10.81 -4.89
C GLY A 602 -5.48 11.00 -5.19
N LEU A 603 -4.91 10.19 -6.10
CA LEU A 603 -3.51 10.35 -6.52
C LEU A 603 -3.42 11.55 -7.48
N GLU A 604 -3.14 12.74 -6.93
CA GLU A 604 -3.10 13.98 -7.70
C GLU A 604 -2.06 13.94 -8.84
N GLY A 605 -2.39 14.58 -9.97
CA GLY A 605 -1.51 14.71 -11.13
C GLY A 605 -1.37 13.45 -11.99
N TRP A 606 -2.23 12.46 -11.79
CA TRP A 606 -2.38 11.30 -12.68
C TRP A 606 -3.36 11.59 -13.82
N THR A 607 -2.98 12.53 -14.69
CA THR A 607 -3.77 12.92 -15.87
C THR A 607 -3.45 12.08 -17.11
N HIS A 608 -2.29 11.43 -17.12
CA HIS A 608 -1.75 10.61 -18.21
C HIS A 608 -1.19 9.31 -17.64
N VAL A 609 -1.64 8.16 -18.16
CA VAL A 609 -1.05 6.85 -17.85
C VAL A 609 -0.34 6.39 -19.12
N HIS A 610 0.99 6.48 -19.13
CA HIS A 610 1.79 6.13 -20.28
C HIS A 610 1.98 4.61 -20.39
N ASN A 611 2.13 3.92 -19.27
CA ASN A 611 2.28 2.47 -19.25
C ASN A 611 1.56 1.85 -18.04
N ALA A 612 1.14 0.59 -18.19
CA ALA A 612 0.70 -0.24 -17.08
C ALA A 612 1.13 -1.68 -17.33
N ALA A 613 1.77 -2.31 -16.34
CA ALA A 613 2.17 -3.71 -16.38
C ALA A 613 1.47 -4.51 -15.26
N VAL A 614 1.11 -5.75 -15.54
CA VAL A 614 0.32 -6.60 -14.65
C VAL A 614 1.00 -7.93 -14.35
N ARG A 615 0.87 -8.36 -13.10
CA ARG A 615 1.37 -9.67 -12.65
C ARG A 615 0.59 -10.23 -11.50
N ARG A 616 0.77 -11.53 -11.27
CA ARG A 616 0.28 -12.20 -10.06
C ARG A 616 1.31 -12.18 -8.96
N ILE A 617 0.83 -11.96 -7.74
CA ILE A 617 1.52 -12.31 -6.51
C ILE A 617 0.70 -13.39 -5.81
N ALA A 618 1.31 -14.54 -5.58
CA ALA A 618 0.73 -15.56 -4.73
C ALA A 618 1.08 -15.24 -3.27
N PRO A 619 0.12 -15.31 -2.34
CA PRO A 619 0.45 -15.25 -0.92
C PRO A 619 1.42 -16.38 -0.57
N LYS A 620 2.41 -16.09 0.28
CA LYS A 620 3.33 -17.13 0.78
C LYS A 620 2.54 -18.15 1.61
N GLY A 621 2.56 -19.41 1.17
CA GLY A 621 1.85 -20.53 1.81
C GLY A 621 0.72 -21.15 0.95
N LYS A 622 0.05 -22.17 1.48
CA LYS A 622 -1.10 -22.84 0.82
C LYS A 622 -2.45 -22.13 1.06
N LEU A 623 -2.46 -20.98 1.73
CA LEU A 623 -3.69 -20.24 2.07
C LEU A 623 -3.67 -18.86 1.41
N GLY A 624 -4.70 -18.61 0.59
CA GLY A 624 -4.98 -17.32 -0.03
C GLY A 624 -5.07 -17.40 -1.56
N MET A 625 -5.95 -16.59 -2.14
CA MET A 625 -6.07 -16.47 -3.60
C MET A 625 -4.96 -15.55 -4.15
N PRO A 626 -4.32 -15.90 -5.28
CA PRO A 626 -3.36 -15.01 -5.93
C PRO A 626 -4.00 -13.65 -6.24
N ARG A 627 -3.29 -12.57 -5.95
CA ARG A 627 -3.72 -11.19 -6.26
C ARG A 627 -3.04 -10.70 -7.51
N LEU A 628 -3.78 -9.91 -8.30
CA LEU A 628 -3.19 -9.10 -9.35
C LEU A 628 -2.54 -7.86 -8.75
N MET A 629 -1.36 -7.54 -9.25
CA MET A 629 -0.66 -6.28 -9.02
C MET A 629 -0.50 -5.56 -10.34
N ILE A 630 -0.78 -4.27 -10.35
CA ILE A 630 -0.56 -3.40 -11.50
C ILE A 630 0.49 -2.35 -11.10
N ILE A 631 1.50 -2.17 -11.93
CA ILE A 631 2.41 -1.03 -11.83
C ILE A 631 2.06 -0.09 -12.98
N ALA A 632 1.81 1.17 -12.67
CA ALA A 632 1.50 2.20 -13.65
C ALA A 632 2.61 3.24 -13.70
N SER A 633 2.87 3.81 -14.88
CA SER A 633 3.70 4.99 -15.07
C SER A 633 2.86 6.16 -15.57
N GLY A 634 2.98 7.28 -14.88
CA GLY A 634 2.44 8.56 -15.33
C GLY A 634 3.43 9.27 -16.26
N TRP A 635 2.96 10.23 -17.06
CA TRP A 635 3.80 11.05 -17.93
C TRP A 635 3.38 12.52 -17.91
N ASN A 636 4.36 13.43 -17.91
CA ASN A 636 4.20 14.88 -17.90
C ASN A 636 3.26 15.42 -16.77
N PRO A 637 3.69 15.36 -15.50
CA PRO A 637 4.97 14.84 -15.02
C PRO A 637 4.98 13.31 -14.88
N GLY A 638 6.17 12.72 -14.95
CA GLY A 638 6.39 11.31 -14.70
C GLY A 638 6.04 10.89 -13.26
N ARG A 639 5.44 9.71 -13.10
CA ARG A 639 4.98 9.16 -11.80
C ARG A 639 5.03 7.64 -11.82
N ILE A 640 5.03 6.99 -10.65
CA ILE A 640 4.82 5.54 -10.52
C ILE A 640 3.78 5.28 -9.43
N ALA A 641 2.85 4.37 -9.69
CA ALA A 641 1.90 3.86 -8.71
C ALA A 641 1.87 2.34 -8.76
N ILE A 642 1.72 1.72 -7.59
CA ILE A 642 1.50 0.28 -7.47
C ILE A 642 0.09 0.07 -6.95
N LEU A 643 -0.68 -0.76 -7.65
CA LEU A 643 -2.06 -1.06 -7.35
C LEU A 643 -2.18 -2.55 -7.00
N GLU A 644 -2.80 -2.85 -5.87
CA GLU A 644 -3.07 -4.20 -5.41
C GLU A 644 -4.55 -4.53 -5.55
N GLN A 645 -4.86 -5.70 -6.12
CA GLN A 645 -6.23 -6.18 -6.22
C GLN A 645 -6.82 -6.42 -4.83
N ILE A 646 -7.98 -5.82 -4.59
CA ILE A 646 -8.78 -6.06 -3.39
C ILE A 646 -9.63 -7.30 -3.61
N ILE A 647 -9.45 -8.29 -2.74
CA ILE A 647 -10.28 -9.50 -2.72
C ILE A 647 -11.33 -9.30 -1.64
N ASN A 648 -12.52 -8.88 -2.05
CA ASN A 648 -13.69 -8.84 -1.17
C ASN A 648 -14.17 -10.28 -0.96
N VAL A 649 -13.71 -10.90 0.13
CA VAL A 649 -14.28 -12.16 0.61
C VAL A 649 -15.58 -11.78 1.31
N LYS A 650 -16.70 -11.82 0.58
CA LYS A 650 -18.02 -11.80 1.21
C LYS A 650 -18.32 -13.15 1.84
#